data_AF-A0A7W7HZA3-F1
#
_entry.id   AF-A0A7W7HZA3-F1
#
_cell.length_a   1.000
_cell.length_b   1.000
_cell.length_c   1.000
_cell.angle_alpha   90.00
_cell.angle_beta   90.00
_cell.angle_gamma   90.00
#
_symmetry.space_group_name_H-M   'P 1'
#
loop_
_entity.id
_entity.type
_entity.pdbx_description
1 polymer ?
#
loop_
_entity_poly.entity_id
_entity_poly.type
_entity_poly.pdbx_seq_one_letter_code
_entity_poly.pdbx_strand_id
1 'polypeptide(L)'
;MNLPPLSRRTVLKSGALTAGAVAAGTALAPAAAYARPDTGVSAYAFPLTAVRLGSGPFQAGAARTQAYLSFLDPDRLLHMFRVTAGLSSTATPCGGWESPGTELRGHSIGHVLTALAQAYASTGDAAYRSKGDHLVAQLGLCQRANGYLSAYPESFFDRLESGQQVWAPYYTLHKIVAGLLDMHQLAGNAQALTILTRKAAWVQSRNSRLTYDQRQQLLRTEFGGIGETLVNLYQLSENPAHLTTAQYFDHSQVLDPLAAGFDALAGFHANTQIPKALAAIRAYHATGTTRYRDIAVNFWNFVTRRHSYAIGGNSNGEYFKAPDRIAAELSDSTCECCNSYNMLKLTRQLFFTEPGRAAELMDFYEKALYNHLLGAQNPASTHGHHCYYVPLRAGGIKTYSNDYNNFTCCHGTGMETNTKFGDSVYFHNGTTLYVNLFIASTLTWPGRGITVRQDTAYPQTPSSRLTVTGSGAIDLRVRIPSWAAGAEVRVNGAVQGTAVPGTYLAVSRTWSSGDTVDISLPMALAVESTPDNPAVRSVRHGPIVLAGQYGTTDLAALPALDPAALRPTTNPLEYTAGSVLLRPFYLTHGQRYTVYWNVASTPPPLPAFVAHYPFDEASGSTATDATGNGRTATLSGGAGRTTGRTGNAVLLNGTTAHVSLPTGILAGAAAFSVAAWVRLDTVATWARLFDFGAGTGAYMFLTARSGAGTARYAISSGGSGAEQRIDAPAALPAGSWTHVAVTHAGNLGVLYVNGAEVARNSALTVRPSALGTTTQNWIGRSQYAGDPYLAAAVDDLRVYSRALSAAELAQLQ
;
A
#
# COMPACT_ATOMS: atom_id res chain seq x y z
N MET A 1 -3.77 -37.74 63.14
CA MET A 1 -3.17 -38.78 64.01
C MET A 1 -2.52 -39.83 63.09
N ASN A 2 -1.55 -40.61 63.57
CA ASN A 2 -0.57 -41.29 62.73
C ASN A 2 -0.78 -42.82 62.69
N LEU A 3 -0.16 -43.50 61.69
CA LEU A 3 0.15 -44.96 61.65
C LEU A 3 -1.00 -45.96 61.21
N PRO A 4 -0.69 -47.23 60.79
CA PRO A 4 -0.53 -47.55 59.36
C PRO A 4 -1.16 -48.92 58.89
N PRO A 5 -0.49 -49.96 58.31
CA PRO A 5 -0.84 -50.45 56.96
C PRO A 5 -1.08 -51.98 56.83
N LEU A 6 -1.36 -52.46 55.61
CA LEU A 6 -1.55 -53.90 55.27
C LEU A 6 -0.96 -54.31 53.89
N SER A 7 -1.07 -55.60 53.53
CA SER A 7 -0.59 -56.25 52.29
C SER A 7 -1.64 -57.28 51.78
N ARG A 8 -1.50 -58.10 50.72
CA ARG A 8 -0.34 -58.79 50.08
C ARG A 8 -0.72 -59.32 48.66
N ARG A 9 0.30 -59.57 47.81
CA ARG A 9 0.47 -60.51 46.64
C ARG A 9 -0.76 -61.34 46.12
N THR A 10 -0.98 -61.65 44.83
CA THR A 10 -0.12 -62.16 43.69
C THR A 10 -0.93 -62.04 42.36
N VAL A 11 -0.55 -61.44 41.20
CA VAL A 11 0.44 -61.79 40.12
C VAL A 11 0.05 -63.08 39.31
N LEU A 12 -0.28 -63.11 38.00
CA LEU A 12 0.47 -62.77 36.74
C LEU A 12 -0.43 -62.51 35.48
N LYS A 13 0.06 -61.68 34.53
CA LYS A 13 -0.06 -61.72 33.02
C LYS A 13 -1.47 -61.69 32.35
N SER A 14 -1.76 -60.93 31.28
CA SER A 14 -0.95 -60.03 30.42
C SER A 14 -1.81 -58.89 29.83
N GLY A 15 -1.24 -57.70 29.62
CA GLY A 15 -1.87 -56.60 28.89
C GLY A 15 -0.91 -55.43 28.74
N ALA A 16 -0.66 -54.97 27.52
CA ALA A 16 0.32 -53.91 27.26
C ALA A 16 -0.21 -52.57 27.75
N LEU A 17 0.51 -51.93 28.68
CA LEU A 17 0.23 -50.56 29.10
C LEU A 17 0.80 -49.60 28.06
N THR A 18 -0.09 -48.92 27.34
CA THR A 18 0.24 -47.70 26.60
C THR A 18 0.72 -46.63 27.59
N ALA A 19 1.90 -46.09 27.35
CA ALA A 19 2.45 -44.99 28.14
C ALA A 19 1.66 -43.69 27.85
N GLY A 20 0.63 -43.43 28.64
CA GLY A 20 -0.10 -42.17 28.63
C GLY A 20 0.76 -41.05 29.19
N ALA A 21 1.54 -40.38 28.33
CA ALA A 21 2.27 -39.18 28.69
C ALA A 21 1.29 -38.03 28.92
N VAL A 22 0.94 -37.77 30.19
CA VAL A 22 0.22 -36.54 30.58
C VAL A 22 1.20 -35.38 30.43
N ALA A 23 1.06 -34.63 29.34
CA ALA A 23 1.81 -33.40 29.12
C ALA A 23 1.37 -32.35 30.15
N ALA A 24 2.19 -32.17 31.20
CA ALA A 24 2.06 -31.07 32.13
C ALA A 24 2.40 -29.76 31.39
N GLY A 25 1.40 -29.15 30.77
CA GLY A 25 1.54 -27.87 30.08
C GLY A 25 1.94 -26.79 31.08
N THR A 26 3.14 -26.24 30.92
CA THR A 26 3.51 -24.98 31.57
C THR A 26 2.55 -23.91 31.07
N ALA A 27 1.67 -23.44 31.95
CA ALA A 27 0.78 -22.33 31.64
C ALA A 27 1.62 -21.08 31.34
N LEU A 28 1.72 -20.73 30.06
CA LEU A 28 2.31 -19.46 29.64
C LEU A 28 1.55 -18.34 30.34
N ALA A 29 2.30 -17.37 30.90
CA ALA A 29 1.69 -16.22 31.55
C ALA A 29 0.73 -15.53 30.56
N PRO A 30 -0.51 -15.20 30.96
CA PRO A 30 -1.42 -14.49 30.09
C PRO A 30 -0.82 -13.14 29.70
N ALA A 31 -1.04 -12.72 28.46
CA ALA A 31 -0.66 -11.38 28.02
C ALA A 31 -1.31 -10.32 28.93
N ALA A 32 -0.58 -9.25 29.25
CA ALA A 32 -1.11 -8.17 30.07
C ALA A 32 -2.32 -7.54 29.37
N ALA A 33 -3.52 -7.74 29.92
CA ALA A 33 -4.74 -7.17 29.39
C ALA A 33 -4.70 -5.64 29.53
N TYR A 34 -5.27 -4.94 28.55
CA TYR A 34 -5.52 -3.51 28.68
C TYR A 34 -6.49 -3.24 29.84
N ALA A 35 -6.19 -2.20 30.63
CA ALA A 35 -7.08 -1.75 31.70
C ALA A 35 -8.40 -1.19 31.13
N ARG A 36 -8.35 -0.68 29.89
CA ARG A 36 -9.46 -0.07 29.17
C ARG A 36 -9.85 -0.89 27.93
N PRO A 37 -11.15 -1.05 27.63
CA PRO A 37 -11.58 -1.58 26.34
C PRO A 37 -11.28 -0.58 25.21
N ASP A 38 -11.02 -1.09 24.01
CA ASP A 38 -10.93 -0.26 22.80
C ASP A 38 -12.33 0.17 22.34
N THR A 39 -12.50 1.47 22.09
CA THR A 39 -13.74 2.08 21.58
C THR A 39 -13.92 1.78 20.10
N GLY A 40 -15.15 1.44 19.69
CA GLY A 40 -15.48 1.21 18.28
C GLY A 40 -14.94 -0.10 17.69
N VAL A 41 -14.32 -0.96 18.50
CA VAL A 41 -13.83 -2.28 18.06
C VAL A 41 -14.94 -3.33 18.11
N SER A 42 -15.10 -4.06 17.01
CA SER A 42 -16.10 -5.12 16.79
C SER A 42 -15.48 -6.50 16.52
N ALA A 43 -14.15 -6.62 16.46
CA ALA A 43 -13.42 -7.88 16.33
C ALA A 43 -12.02 -7.78 16.95
N TYR A 44 -11.51 -8.89 17.50
CA TYR A 44 -10.27 -8.94 18.27
C TYR A 44 -9.29 -9.98 17.71
N ALA A 45 -7.99 -9.73 17.88
CA ALA A 45 -6.96 -10.71 17.59
C ALA A 45 -6.87 -11.77 18.69
N PHE A 46 -6.67 -13.03 18.28
CA PHE A 46 -6.15 -14.03 19.20
C PHE A 46 -4.71 -13.67 19.62
N PRO A 47 -4.29 -13.95 20.86
CA PRO A 47 -2.91 -13.76 21.26
C PRO A 47 -1.99 -14.72 20.49
N LEU A 48 -0.73 -14.34 20.25
CA LEU A 48 0.26 -15.19 19.57
C LEU A 48 0.49 -16.54 20.27
N THR A 49 0.16 -16.66 21.56
CA THR A 49 0.18 -17.92 22.32
C THR A 49 -0.91 -18.91 21.92
N ALA A 50 -2.01 -18.44 21.32
CA ALA A 50 -3.14 -19.26 20.90
C ALA A 50 -3.00 -19.84 19.49
N VAL A 51 -2.12 -19.29 18.64
CA VAL A 51 -1.93 -19.77 17.25
C VAL A 51 -0.53 -20.36 17.09
N ARG A 52 -0.46 -21.58 16.58
CA ARG A 52 0.80 -22.27 16.22
C ARG A 52 0.81 -22.52 14.72
N LEU A 53 1.89 -22.16 14.04
CA LEU A 53 2.04 -22.40 12.60
C LEU A 53 2.31 -23.90 12.34
N GLY A 54 1.66 -24.45 11.32
CA GLY A 54 1.99 -25.74 10.74
C GLY A 54 3.16 -25.64 9.76
N SER A 55 3.61 -26.78 9.24
CA SER A 55 4.66 -26.83 8.22
C SER A 55 4.26 -26.05 6.96
N GLY A 56 5.16 -25.22 6.44
CA GLY A 56 4.91 -24.41 5.24
C GLY A 56 5.88 -23.23 5.13
N PRO A 57 5.74 -22.38 4.10
CA PRO A 57 6.69 -21.29 3.84
C PRO A 57 6.76 -20.27 4.99
N PHE A 58 5.64 -20.00 5.67
CA PHE A 58 5.59 -19.09 6.83
C PHE A 58 6.36 -19.63 8.04
N GLN A 59 6.21 -20.92 8.37
CA GLN A 59 6.95 -21.54 9.46
C GLN A 59 8.45 -21.64 9.14
N ALA A 60 8.81 -21.94 7.90
CA ALA A 60 10.21 -21.92 7.45
C ALA A 60 10.83 -20.51 7.52
N GLY A 61 10.05 -19.47 7.22
CA GLY A 61 10.49 -18.07 7.36
C GLY A 61 10.66 -17.62 8.81
N ALA A 62 9.71 -17.99 9.67
CA ALA A 62 9.80 -17.80 11.10
C ALA A 62 11.04 -18.48 11.70
N ALA A 63 11.31 -19.72 11.31
CA ALA A 63 12.46 -20.50 11.80
C ALA A 63 13.83 -19.87 11.47
N ARG A 64 13.99 -19.28 10.27
CA ARG A 64 15.24 -18.57 9.91
C ARG A 64 15.44 -17.31 10.75
N THR A 65 14.40 -16.51 10.95
CA THR A 65 14.47 -15.33 11.83
C THR A 65 14.71 -15.73 13.28
N GLN A 66 14.08 -16.81 13.76
CA GLN A 66 14.31 -17.38 15.09
C GLN A 66 15.77 -17.83 15.31
N ALA A 67 16.39 -18.43 14.30
CA ALA A 67 17.82 -18.76 14.31
C ALA A 67 18.69 -17.49 14.40
N TYR A 68 18.38 -16.45 13.63
CA TYR A 68 19.08 -15.15 13.70
C TYR A 68 18.93 -14.46 15.06
N LEU A 69 17.73 -14.45 15.62
CA LEU A 69 17.47 -13.91 16.98
C LEU A 69 18.26 -14.67 18.04
N SER A 70 18.47 -15.98 17.87
CA SER A 70 19.34 -16.78 18.75
C SER A 70 20.82 -16.42 18.57
N PHE A 71 21.26 -16.19 17.33
CA PHE A 71 22.64 -15.85 16.95
C PHE A 71 23.11 -14.45 17.39
N LEU A 72 22.24 -13.43 17.36
CA LEU A 72 22.61 -12.03 17.62
C LEU A 72 23.29 -11.81 18.99
N ASP A 73 24.49 -11.24 19.02
CA ASP A 73 25.22 -10.97 20.26
C ASP A 73 24.60 -9.77 21.03
N PRO A 74 24.09 -9.98 22.27
CA PRO A 74 23.53 -8.90 23.10
C PRO A 74 24.51 -7.76 23.36
N ASP A 75 25.80 -8.06 23.58
CA ASP A 75 26.78 -7.06 23.98
C ASP A 75 27.16 -6.12 22.83
N ARG A 76 27.08 -6.61 21.58
CA ARG A 76 27.24 -5.79 20.37
C ARG A 76 26.07 -4.83 20.18
N LEU A 77 24.84 -5.30 20.39
CA LEU A 77 23.62 -4.48 20.34
C LEU A 77 23.60 -3.41 21.45
N LEU A 78 24.13 -3.74 22.63
CA LEU A 78 24.19 -2.85 23.80
C LEU A 78 25.38 -1.87 23.77
N HIS A 79 26.37 -2.07 22.90
CA HIS A 79 27.64 -1.32 22.92
C HIS A 79 27.43 0.20 23.00
N MET A 80 26.67 0.78 22.06
CA MET A 80 26.47 2.24 22.00
C MET A 80 25.52 2.78 23.09
N PHE A 81 24.66 1.93 23.68
CA PHE A 81 23.89 2.30 24.87
C PHE A 81 24.79 2.45 26.10
N ARG A 82 25.68 1.49 26.34
CA ARG A 82 26.66 1.53 27.43
C ARG A 82 27.57 2.75 27.31
N VAL A 83 28.17 2.97 26.12
CA VAL A 83 29.02 4.15 25.85
C VAL A 83 28.27 5.47 26.10
N THR A 84 27.01 5.59 25.65
CA THR A 84 26.18 6.81 25.85
C THR A 84 25.77 7.04 27.31
N ALA A 85 25.69 5.97 28.11
CA ALA A 85 25.44 6.00 29.54
C ALA A 85 26.71 6.21 30.39
N GLY A 86 27.90 6.23 29.79
CA GLY A 86 29.18 6.29 30.52
C GLY A 86 29.62 4.95 31.14
N LEU A 87 29.02 3.84 30.71
CA LEU A 87 29.37 2.49 31.13
C LEU A 87 30.43 1.90 30.18
N SER A 88 31.28 1.01 30.70
CA SER A 88 32.30 0.33 29.91
C SER A 88 31.67 -0.66 28.91
N SER A 89 32.31 -0.80 27.74
CA SER A 89 31.94 -1.77 26.72
C SER A 89 33.17 -2.13 25.88
N THR A 90 33.53 -3.41 25.84
CA THR A 90 34.64 -3.96 25.04
C THR A 90 34.16 -4.72 23.79
N ALA A 91 32.85 -4.91 23.64
CA ALA A 91 32.27 -5.64 22.51
C ALA A 91 32.47 -4.89 21.18
N THR A 92 32.68 -5.62 20.08
CA THR A 92 32.75 -5.04 18.74
C THR A 92 31.42 -4.37 18.38
N PRO A 93 31.37 -3.08 18.02
CA PRO A 93 30.10 -2.44 17.66
C PRO A 93 29.46 -3.10 16.43
N CYS A 94 28.16 -2.91 16.28
CA CYS A 94 27.46 -3.17 15.02
C CYS A 94 27.89 -2.16 13.94
N GLY A 95 27.74 -2.53 12.67
CA GLY A 95 28.00 -1.69 11.50
C GLY A 95 26.71 -1.17 10.87
N GLY A 96 26.81 -0.63 9.65
CA GLY A 96 25.68 -0.03 8.94
C GLY A 96 25.08 1.14 9.75
N TRP A 97 23.75 1.21 9.84
CA TRP A 97 23.08 2.30 10.58
C TRP A 97 23.21 2.19 12.11
N GLU A 98 23.66 1.05 12.63
CA GLU A 98 24.01 0.86 14.04
C GLU A 98 25.47 1.25 14.36
N SER A 99 26.23 1.71 13.37
CA SER A 99 27.63 2.11 13.58
C SER A 99 27.76 3.31 14.54
N PRO A 100 28.85 3.41 15.33
CA PRO A 100 29.00 4.46 16.35
C PRO A 100 28.83 5.89 15.83
N GLY A 101 29.18 6.15 14.57
CA GLY A 101 29.06 7.44 13.92
C GLY A 101 27.68 7.74 13.30
N THR A 102 26.81 6.75 13.11
CA THR A 102 25.49 6.97 12.50
C THR A 102 24.49 7.50 13.52
N GLU A 103 23.69 8.50 13.12
CA GLU A 103 22.74 9.14 14.03
C GLU A 103 21.52 8.28 14.38
N LEU A 104 21.13 7.32 13.53
CA LEU A 104 20.02 6.39 13.77
C LEU A 104 20.31 5.27 14.80
N ARG A 105 21.57 5.05 15.16
CA ARG A 105 22.02 3.91 15.99
C ARG A 105 21.17 3.69 17.25
N GLY A 106 20.99 2.44 17.63
CA GLY A 106 20.13 1.98 18.72
C GLY A 106 18.69 1.70 18.31
N HIS A 107 18.31 1.83 17.03
CA HIS A 107 16.94 1.51 16.59
C HIS A 107 16.71 -0.01 16.51
N SER A 108 17.75 -0.77 16.18
CA SER A 108 17.68 -2.22 15.94
C SER A 108 17.40 -3.00 17.21
N ILE A 109 17.91 -2.57 18.37
CA ILE A 109 17.63 -3.27 19.64
C ILE A 109 16.12 -3.27 19.97
N GLY A 110 15.41 -2.20 19.60
CA GLY A 110 13.96 -2.12 19.79
C GLY A 110 13.20 -3.16 18.96
N HIS A 111 13.55 -3.27 17.67
CA HIS A 111 13.03 -4.32 16.79
C HIS A 111 13.38 -5.74 17.29
N VAL A 112 14.61 -5.94 17.81
CA VAL A 112 15.04 -7.23 18.38
C VAL A 112 14.21 -7.58 19.63
N LEU A 113 13.93 -6.63 20.52
CA LEU A 113 13.06 -6.85 21.68
C LEU A 113 11.65 -7.28 21.26
N THR A 114 11.02 -6.56 20.31
CA THR A 114 9.71 -6.95 19.76
C THR A 114 9.74 -8.36 19.15
N ALA A 115 10.75 -8.66 18.33
CA ALA A 115 10.87 -9.95 17.65
C ALA A 115 11.15 -11.11 18.63
N LEU A 116 11.94 -10.90 19.69
CA LEU A 116 12.15 -11.86 20.77
C LEU A 116 10.85 -12.14 21.56
N ALA A 117 10.09 -11.08 21.87
CA ALA A 117 8.81 -11.20 22.56
C ALA A 117 7.76 -11.96 21.73
N GLN A 118 7.70 -11.69 20.41
CA GLN A 118 6.86 -12.41 19.46
C GLN A 118 7.32 -13.86 19.24
N ALA A 119 8.62 -14.11 19.16
CA ALA A 119 9.19 -15.46 19.07
C ALA A 119 8.85 -16.29 20.33
N TYR A 120 8.97 -15.71 21.53
CA TYR A 120 8.53 -16.35 22.77
C TYR A 120 7.03 -16.69 22.74
N ALA A 121 6.16 -15.73 22.43
CA ALA A 121 4.72 -15.97 22.43
C ALA A 121 4.27 -17.02 21.38
N SER A 122 4.88 -16.99 20.18
CA SER A 122 4.55 -17.90 19.08
C SER A 122 5.13 -19.32 19.20
N THR A 123 6.17 -19.53 20.02
CA THR A 123 6.79 -20.85 20.21
C THR A 123 6.57 -21.43 21.61
N GLY A 124 6.61 -20.59 22.64
CA GLY A 124 6.74 -20.98 24.05
C GLY A 124 8.19 -21.15 24.52
N ASP A 125 9.19 -20.96 23.66
CA ASP A 125 10.61 -21.17 23.99
C ASP A 125 11.16 -20.05 24.90
N ALA A 126 11.47 -20.43 26.14
CA ALA A 126 11.98 -19.54 27.18
C ALA A 126 13.36 -18.93 26.85
N ALA A 127 14.11 -19.45 25.88
CA ALA A 127 15.39 -18.85 25.47
C ALA A 127 15.20 -17.44 24.90
N TYR A 128 14.18 -17.21 24.06
CA TYR A 128 13.88 -15.89 23.50
C TYR A 128 13.51 -14.89 24.59
N ARG A 129 12.64 -15.31 25.52
CA ARG A 129 12.30 -14.51 26.70
C ARG A 129 13.53 -14.18 27.54
N SER A 130 14.36 -15.17 27.86
CA SER A 130 15.55 -14.97 28.71
C SER A 130 16.53 -13.98 28.09
N LYS A 131 16.72 -14.04 26.76
CA LYS A 131 17.54 -13.08 26.01
C LYS A 131 16.93 -11.68 25.99
N GLY A 132 15.62 -11.57 25.79
CA GLY A 132 14.89 -10.30 25.87
C GLY A 132 14.96 -9.69 27.27
N ASP A 133 14.74 -10.48 28.32
CA ASP A 133 14.80 -10.08 29.73
C ASP A 133 16.22 -9.58 30.09
N HIS A 134 17.28 -10.22 29.57
CA HIS A 134 18.65 -9.74 29.70
C HIS A 134 18.87 -8.37 29.01
N LEU A 135 18.43 -8.21 27.76
CA LEU A 135 18.53 -6.93 27.03
C LEU A 135 17.78 -5.80 27.77
N VAL A 136 16.57 -6.08 28.28
CA VAL A 136 15.79 -5.14 29.11
C VAL A 136 16.55 -4.75 30.36
N ALA A 137 17.13 -5.72 31.09
CA ALA A 137 17.89 -5.43 32.30
C ALA A 137 19.12 -4.53 32.02
N GLN A 138 19.86 -4.80 30.94
CA GLN A 138 21.02 -4.01 30.53
C GLN A 138 20.64 -2.60 30.05
N LEU A 139 19.52 -2.45 29.32
CA LEU A 139 18.95 -1.15 28.98
C LEU A 139 18.50 -0.38 30.23
N GLY A 140 18.02 -1.07 31.26
CA GLY A 140 17.71 -0.49 32.57
C GLY A 140 18.92 0.15 33.25
N LEU A 141 20.10 -0.50 33.18
CA LEU A 141 21.37 0.06 33.66
C LEU A 141 21.81 1.30 32.87
N CYS A 142 21.45 1.36 31.58
CA CYS A 142 21.75 2.50 30.71
C CYS A 142 20.75 3.66 30.84
N GLN A 143 19.62 3.48 31.54
CA GLN A 143 18.61 4.53 31.68
C GLN A 143 19.01 5.55 32.74
N ARG A 144 19.21 6.80 32.31
CA ARG A 144 19.58 7.94 33.17
C ARG A 144 18.50 8.24 34.20
N ALA A 145 18.88 8.95 35.27
CA ALA A 145 17.96 9.33 36.36
C ALA A 145 16.69 10.05 35.86
N ASN A 146 16.85 10.96 34.88
CA ASN A 146 15.78 11.71 34.22
C ASN A 146 14.86 10.87 33.28
N GLY A 147 15.08 9.55 33.19
CA GLY A 147 14.31 8.65 32.32
C GLY A 147 14.86 8.51 30.89
N TYR A 148 15.92 9.24 30.52
CA TYR A 148 16.51 9.14 29.19
C TYR A 148 17.19 7.78 28.97
N LEU A 149 16.87 7.17 27.82
CA LEU A 149 17.51 5.98 27.28
C LEU A 149 17.62 6.14 25.75
N SER A 150 18.82 5.93 25.21
CA SER A 150 19.16 5.85 23.78
C SER A 150 20.63 5.42 23.60
N ALA A 151 21.03 5.08 22.38
CA ALA A 151 22.42 4.84 21.97
C ALA A 151 23.17 6.11 21.47
N TYR A 152 22.54 7.28 21.61
CA TYR A 152 23.09 8.59 21.25
C TYR A 152 22.71 9.66 22.31
N PRO A 153 23.46 10.77 22.43
CA PRO A 153 23.27 11.76 23.50
C PRO A 153 21.97 12.58 23.36
N GLU A 154 21.50 13.14 24.48
CA GLU A 154 20.29 13.99 24.55
C GLU A 154 20.37 15.24 23.64
N SER A 155 21.58 15.70 23.30
CA SER A 155 21.80 16.84 22.40
C SER A 155 21.25 16.68 20.98
N PHE A 156 20.89 15.45 20.58
CA PHE A 156 20.17 15.21 19.33
C PHE A 156 18.74 15.78 19.39
N PHE A 157 18.11 15.82 20.56
CA PHE A 157 16.81 16.47 20.75
C PHE A 157 16.95 17.99 20.86
N ASP A 158 18.04 18.49 21.46
CA ASP A 158 18.33 19.93 21.50
C ASP A 158 18.54 20.49 20.07
N ARG A 159 19.23 19.72 19.21
CA ARG A 159 19.34 20.01 17.76
C ARG A 159 17.99 20.01 17.06
N LEU A 160 17.19 18.96 17.27
CA LEU A 160 15.86 18.84 16.65
C LEU A 160 14.92 19.99 17.05
N GLU A 161 14.87 20.32 18.34
CA GLU A 161 13.99 21.37 18.89
C GLU A 161 14.45 22.79 18.51
N SER A 162 15.74 22.98 18.19
CA SER A 162 16.28 24.21 17.59
C SER A 162 16.22 24.24 16.05
N GLY A 163 15.60 23.24 15.42
CA GLY A 163 15.44 23.17 13.96
C GLY A 163 16.71 22.81 13.18
N GLN A 164 17.77 22.36 13.87
CA GLN A 164 19.00 21.89 13.23
C GLN A 164 18.81 20.47 12.69
N GLN A 165 19.45 20.19 11.54
CA GLN A 165 19.40 18.85 10.94
C GLN A 165 19.92 17.78 11.91
N VAL A 166 19.14 16.71 12.08
CA VAL A 166 19.49 15.49 12.83
C VAL A 166 18.62 14.33 12.34
N TRP A 167 19.18 13.13 12.23
CA TRP A 167 18.47 11.98 11.66
C TRP A 167 17.53 11.32 12.67
N ALA A 168 16.24 11.69 12.57
CA ALA A 168 15.10 10.93 13.09
C ALA A 168 15.23 10.38 14.53
N PRO A 169 15.61 11.17 15.55
CA PRO A 169 15.88 10.63 16.88
C PRO A 169 14.61 10.01 17.52
N TYR A 170 13.43 10.63 17.35
CA TYR A 170 12.18 10.05 17.84
C TYR A 170 11.80 8.71 17.16
N TYR A 171 12.20 8.47 15.91
CA TYR A 171 12.02 7.15 15.26
C TYR A 171 12.78 6.05 15.99
N THR A 172 14.00 6.33 16.44
CA THR A 172 14.81 5.37 17.21
C THR A 172 14.23 5.15 18.60
N LEU A 173 13.78 6.22 19.27
CA LEU A 173 13.07 6.08 20.54
C LEU A 173 11.81 5.24 20.41
N HIS A 174 11.02 5.45 19.37
CA HIS A 174 9.83 4.65 19.05
C HIS A 174 10.15 3.14 19.05
N LYS A 175 11.24 2.69 18.41
CA LYS A 175 11.58 1.26 18.41
C LYS A 175 11.88 0.75 19.81
N ILE A 176 12.66 1.51 20.59
CA ILE A 176 13.00 1.14 21.96
C ILE A 176 11.74 1.03 22.83
N VAL A 177 10.82 2.02 22.76
CA VAL A 177 9.59 1.99 23.55
C VAL A 177 8.59 0.93 23.09
N ALA A 178 8.50 0.65 21.78
CA ALA A 178 7.69 -0.45 21.25
C ALA A 178 8.21 -1.81 21.71
N GLY A 179 9.52 -2.06 21.60
CA GLY A 179 10.16 -3.30 22.06
C GLY A 179 10.02 -3.54 23.57
N LEU A 180 10.10 -2.48 24.37
CA LEU A 180 9.83 -2.56 25.82
C LEU A 180 8.34 -2.87 26.12
N LEU A 181 7.41 -2.28 25.35
CA LEU A 181 5.98 -2.57 25.46
C LEU A 181 5.67 -4.03 25.09
N ASP A 182 6.24 -4.54 23.99
CA ASP A 182 6.05 -5.93 23.54
C ASP A 182 6.66 -6.94 24.54
N MET A 183 7.85 -6.66 25.10
CA MET A 183 8.44 -7.49 26.16
C MET A 183 7.56 -7.54 27.42
N HIS A 184 6.85 -6.45 27.74
CA HIS A 184 5.87 -6.47 28.82
C HIS A 184 4.63 -7.29 28.43
N GLN A 185 3.99 -6.98 27.30
CA GLN A 185 2.70 -7.56 26.91
C GLN A 185 2.78 -9.04 26.50
N LEU A 186 3.87 -9.47 25.84
CA LEU A 186 4.00 -10.82 25.27
C LEU A 186 4.92 -11.74 26.09
N ALA A 187 5.88 -11.19 26.85
CA ALA A 187 6.81 -11.96 27.68
C ALA A 187 6.65 -11.74 29.20
N GLY A 188 5.76 -10.84 29.62
CA GLY A 188 5.44 -10.60 31.04
C GLY A 188 6.54 -9.83 31.79
N ASN A 189 7.43 -9.12 31.09
CA ASN A 189 8.52 -8.40 31.73
C ASN A 189 8.04 -7.10 32.40
N ALA A 190 7.99 -7.08 33.73
CA ALA A 190 7.60 -5.89 34.51
C ALA A 190 8.66 -4.77 34.49
N GLN A 191 9.95 -5.10 34.42
CA GLN A 191 11.02 -4.11 34.34
C GLN A 191 10.95 -3.30 33.02
N ALA A 192 10.54 -3.96 31.92
CA ALA A 192 10.34 -3.31 30.63
C ALA A 192 9.29 -2.19 30.71
N LEU A 193 8.16 -2.43 31.39
CA LEU A 193 7.13 -1.42 31.65
C LEU A 193 7.64 -0.26 32.51
N THR A 194 8.46 -0.54 33.53
CA THR A 194 9.09 0.50 34.37
C THR A 194 10.01 1.41 33.55
N ILE A 195 10.88 0.83 32.72
CA ILE A 195 11.80 1.58 31.84
C ILE A 195 11.00 2.40 30.82
N LEU A 196 9.99 1.79 30.19
CA LEU A 196 9.07 2.41 29.24
C LEU A 196 8.37 3.62 29.86
N THR A 197 7.78 3.47 31.05
CA THR A 197 7.02 4.54 31.72
C THR A 197 7.92 5.73 32.07
N ARG A 198 9.14 5.47 32.57
CA ARG A 198 10.14 6.53 32.81
C ARG A 198 10.56 7.23 31.52
N LYS A 199 10.68 6.50 30.40
CA LYS A 199 11.01 7.07 29.09
C LYS A 199 9.84 7.88 28.51
N ALA A 200 8.60 7.44 28.71
CA ALA A 200 7.39 8.19 28.33
C ALA A 200 7.29 9.52 29.11
N ALA A 201 7.56 9.52 30.42
CA ALA A 201 7.64 10.73 31.23
C ALA A 201 8.76 11.68 30.75
N TRP A 202 9.93 11.16 30.33
CA TRP A 202 10.96 11.97 29.69
C TRP A 202 10.47 12.61 28.38
N VAL A 203 9.80 11.85 27.49
CA VAL A 203 9.23 12.36 26.23
C VAL A 203 8.18 13.45 26.50
N GLN A 204 7.30 13.23 27.48
CA GLN A 204 6.34 14.24 27.94
C GLN A 204 7.06 15.51 28.38
N SER A 205 8.10 15.38 29.21
CA SER A 205 8.81 16.52 29.80
C SER A 205 9.53 17.41 28.78
N ARG A 206 9.94 16.87 27.62
CA ARG A 206 10.46 17.64 26.48
C ARG A 206 9.32 18.33 25.75
N ASN A 207 8.34 17.57 25.28
CA ASN A 207 7.28 18.07 24.39
C ASN A 207 6.32 19.06 25.05
N SER A 208 6.07 18.95 26.36
CA SER A 208 5.18 19.87 27.09
C SER A 208 5.74 21.29 27.24
N ARG A 209 7.04 21.50 26.98
CA ARG A 209 7.69 22.83 27.00
C ARG A 209 7.65 23.54 25.65
N LEU A 210 7.27 22.84 24.59
CA LEU A 210 7.26 23.34 23.22
C LEU A 210 5.89 23.90 22.85
N THR A 211 5.88 25.06 22.18
CA THR A 211 4.65 25.60 21.58
C THR A 211 4.09 24.64 20.52
N TYR A 212 2.83 24.86 20.12
CA TYR A 212 2.24 24.08 19.02
C TYR A 212 3.07 24.17 17.74
N ASP A 213 3.51 25.37 17.35
CA ASP A 213 4.29 25.59 16.14
C ASP A 213 5.69 24.96 16.20
N GLN A 214 6.36 25.03 17.37
CA GLN A 214 7.63 24.33 17.59
C GLN A 214 7.46 22.82 17.45
N ARG A 215 6.35 22.25 17.94
CA ARG A 215 6.03 20.83 17.71
C ARG A 215 5.75 20.54 16.25
N GLN A 216 4.94 21.33 15.53
CA GLN A 216 4.71 21.10 14.10
C GLN A 216 5.99 21.20 13.25
N GLN A 217 6.91 22.12 13.59
CA GLN A 217 8.23 22.20 12.98
C GLN A 217 9.04 20.91 13.22
N LEU A 218 9.07 20.43 14.47
CA LEU A 218 9.77 19.20 14.88
C LEU A 218 9.22 17.95 14.17
N LEU A 219 7.90 17.86 13.99
CA LEU A 219 7.21 16.71 13.40
C LEU A 219 7.47 16.54 11.88
N ARG A 220 8.17 17.49 11.24
CA ARG A 220 8.71 17.33 9.88
C ARG A 220 9.86 16.32 9.81
N THR A 221 10.61 16.15 10.90
CA THR A 221 11.58 15.07 11.05
C THR A 221 10.86 13.78 11.48
N GLU A 222 11.30 12.63 11.00
CA GLU A 222 10.65 11.35 11.28
C GLU A 222 10.67 10.99 12.79
N PHE A 223 9.50 10.59 13.29
CA PHE A 223 9.29 10.13 14.67
C PHE A 223 8.70 8.70 14.76
N GLY A 224 8.46 8.04 13.61
CA GLY A 224 7.80 6.74 13.53
C GLY A 224 6.43 6.72 14.21
N GLY A 225 6.10 5.61 14.86
CA GLY A 225 4.82 5.37 15.55
C GLY A 225 4.86 5.65 17.06
N ILE A 226 5.66 6.61 17.54
CA ILE A 226 5.74 6.87 19.00
C ILE A 226 4.37 7.21 19.61
N GLY A 227 3.49 7.88 18.85
CA GLY A 227 2.10 8.12 19.23
C GLY A 227 1.30 6.82 19.40
N GLU A 228 1.48 5.83 18.51
CA GLU A 228 0.86 4.50 18.62
C GLU A 228 1.27 3.82 19.95
N THR A 229 2.57 3.81 20.26
CA THR A 229 3.08 3.21 21.51
C THR A 229 2.57 3.94 22.75
N LEU A 230 2.51 5.27 22.74
CA LEU A 230 2.02 6.07 23.86
C LEU A 230 0.51 5.90 24.09
N VAL A 231 -0.30 5.77 23.02
CA VAL A 231 -1.72 5.42 23.15
C VAL A 231 -1.92 4.00 23.69
N ASN A 232 -1.12 3.03 23.24
CA ASN A 232 -1.20 1.66 23.78
C ASN A 232 -0.76 1.61 25.25
N LEU A 233 0.23 2.42 25.65
CA LEU A 233 0.61 2.59 27.05
C LEU A 233 -0.49 3.27 27.87
N TYR A 234 -1.24 4.24 27.31
CA TYR A 234 -2.44 4.78 27.95
C TYR A 234 -3.50 3.69 28.19
N GLN A 235 -3.80 2.84 27.21
CA GLN A 235 -4.76 1.74 27.37
C GLN A 235 -4.34 0.70 28.45
N LEU A 236 -3.04 0.56 28.73
CA LEU A 236 -2.52 -0.29 29.82
C LEU A 236 -2.55 0.39 31.20
N SER A 237 -2.23 1.68 31.26
CA SER A 237 -1.90 2.39 32.51
C SER A 237 -2.97 3.36 33.00
N GLU A 238 -3.96 3.66 32.17
CA GLU A 238 -4.99 4.70 32.34
C GLU A 238 -4.47 6.13 32.56
N ASN A 239 -3.15 6.34 32.62
CA ASN A 239 -2.57 7.64 32.91
C ASN A 239 -2.78 8.61 31.73
N PRO A 240 -3.61 9.66 31.87
CA PRO A 240 -3.97 10.55 30.77
C PRO A 240 -2.76 11.30 30.19
N ALA A 241 -1.68 11.46 30.97
CA ALA A 241 -0.42 12.04 30.48
C ALA A 241 0.15 11.29 29.27
N HIS A 242 -0.04 9.97 29.17
CA HIS A 242 0.42 9.19 28.02
C HIS A 242 -0.39 9.52 26.76
N LEU A 243 -1.71 9.67 26.86
CA LEU A 243 -2.57 10.08 25.76
C LEU A 243 -2.27 11.52 25.31
N THR A 244 -2.17 12.47 26.24
CA THR A 244 -1.79 13.86 25.93
C THR A 244 -0.42 13.93 25.26
N THR A 245 0.55 13.12 25.71
CA THR A 245 1.87 13.05 25.09
C THR A 245 1.83 12.43 23.70
N ALA A 246 0.95 11.45 23.44
CA ALA A 246 0.75 10.91 22.10
C ALA A 246 0.22 11.99 21.13
N GLN A 247 -0.77 12.77 21.57
CA GLN A 247 -1.37 13.86 20.79
C GLN A 247 -0.40 15.01 20.50
N TYR A 248 0.71 15.13 21.24
CA TYR A 248 1.78 16.05 20.86
C TYR A 248 2.47 15.70 19.54
N PHE A 249 2.32 14.46 19.04
CA PHE A 249 2.85 13.98 17.76
C PHE A 249 1.83 14.05 16.60
N ASP A 250 0.67 14.67 16.79
CA ASP A 250 -0.30 14.92 15.72
C ASP A 250 0.25 15.96 14.73
N HIS A 251 0.74 15.49 13.58
CA HIS A 251 1.36 16.33 12.55
C HIS A 251 0.31 16.84 11.56
N SER A 252 -0.17 18.07 11.74
CA SER A 252 -1.30 18.66 10.99
C SER A 252 -1.08 18.69 9.47
N GLN A 253 0.13 19.01 9.00
CA GLN A 253 0.48 19.01 7.56
C GLN A 253 0.14 17.69 6.84
N VAL A 254 0.11 16.57 7.56
CA VAL A 254 -0.22 15.24 7.02
C VAL A 254 -1.62 14.80 7.45
N LEU A 255 -1.98 15.00 8.71
CA LEU A 255 -3.23 14.49 9.28
C LEU A 255 -4.46 15.31 8.86
N ASP A 256 -4.33 16.62 8.65
CA ASP A 256 -5.47 17.48 8.33
C ASP A 256 -6.01 17.27 6.91
N PRO A 257 -5.17 17.13 5.85
CA PRO A 257 -5.61 16.68 4.53
C PRO A 257 -6.35 15.33 4.57
N LEU A 258 -5.83 14.36 5.32
CA LEU A 258 -6.42 13.03 5.44
C LEU A 258 -7.78 13.07 6.15
N ALA A 259 -7.92 13.90 7.19
CA ALA A 259 -9.21 14.15 7.85
C ALA A 259 -10.23 14.81 6.93
N ALA A 260 -9.78 15.65 5.99
CA ALA A 260 -10.61 16.29 4.98
C ALA A 260 -10.90 15.40 3.74
N GLY A 261 -10.41 14.16 3.70
CA GLY A 261 -10.60 13.27 2.56
C GLY A 261 -9.77 13.66 1.33
N PHE A 262 -8.61 14.30 1.52
CA PHE A 262 -7.71 14.72 0.45
C PHE A 262 -6.36 13.97 0.48
N ASP A 263 -5.95 13.44 -0.67
CA ASP A 263 -4.64 12.80 -0.84
C ASP A 263 -3.55 13.83 -1.12
N ALA A 264 -2.82 14.20 -0.07
CA ALA A 264 -1.63 15.05 -0.11
C ALA A 264 -0.32 14.26 0.09
N LEU A 265 -0.30 12.95 -0.18
CA LEU A 265 0.83 12.08 0.19
C LEU A 265 2.05 12.20 -0.75
N ALA A 266 1.85 12.64 -2.00
CA ALA A 266 2.91 12.73 -3.00
C ALA A 266 4.11 13.57 -2.52
N GLY A 267 5.32 13.02 -2.64
CA GLY A 267 6.56 13.66 -2.18
C GLY A 267 6.91 13.43 -0.70
N PHE A 268 6.02 12.87 0.12
CA PHE A 268 6.37 12.46 1.48
C PHE A 268 7.05 11.07 1.51
N HIS A 269 8.01 10.89 2.41
CA HIS A 269 8.58 9.58 2.73
C HIS A 269 7.47 8.68 3.28
N ALA A 270 7.19 7.56 2.62
CA ALA A 270 6.04 6.72 2.88
C ALA A 270 6.05 6.08 4.27
N ASN A 271 7.15 5.41 4.64
CA ASN A 271 7.29 4.79 5.96
C ASN A 271 7.19 5.76 7.14
N THR A 272 7.51 7.06 6.93
CA THR A 272 7.29 8.09 7.94
C THR A 272 5.81 8.39 8.16
N GLN A 273 4.93 8.24 7.16
CA GLN A 273 3.51 8.61 7.26
C GLN A 273 2.62 7.47 7.76
N ILE A 274 2.87 6.22 7.35
CA ILE A 274 2.01 5.07 7.68
C ILE A 274 1.88 4.87 9.22
N PRO A 275 2.96 5.02 10.04
CA PRO A 275 2.87 5.00 11.50
C PRO A 275 2.04 6.13 12.12
N LYS A 276 1.84 7.26 11.41
CA LYS A 276 0.95 8.35 11.87
C LYS A 276 -0.51 7.96 11.70
N ALA A 277 -0.88 7.31 10.60
CA ALA A 277 -2.21 6.73 10.41
C ALA A 277 -2.49 5.58 11.40
N LEU A 278 -1.47 4.80 11.77
CA LEU A 278 -1.54 3.84 12.87
C LEU A 278 -1.79 4.50 14.24
N ALA A 279 -1.05 5.56 14.56
CA ALA A 279 -1.26 6.33 15.78
C ALA A 279 -2.69 6.90 15.82
N ALA A 280 -3.21 7.40 14.69
CA ALA A 280 -4.58 7.88 14.57
C ALA A 280 -5.60 6.78 14.90
N ILE A 281 -5.59 5.61 14.22
CA ILE A 281 -6.61 4.58 14.51
C ILE A 281 -6.55 4.07 15.96
N ARG A 282 -5.36 4.01 16.58
CA ARG A 282 -5.24 3.73 18.03
C ARG A 282 -5.80 4.87 18.88
N ALA A 283 -5.58 6.13 18.52
CA ALA A 283 -6.16 7.29 19.22
C ALA A 283 -7.70 7.31 19.11
N TYR A 284 -8.27 6.87 17.98
CA TYR A 284 -9.71 6.61 17.88
C TYR A 284 -10.16 5.52 18.88
N HIS A 285 -9.49 4.38 18.93
CA HIS A 285 -9.83 3.32 19.90
C HIS A 285 -9.71 3.78 21.36
N ALA A 286 -8.79 4.68 21.69
CA ALA A 286 -8.63 5.22 23.04
C ALA A 286 -9.66 6.31 23.41
N THR A 287 -10.29 6.98 22.44
CA THR A 287 -11.07 8.22 22.69
C THR A 287 -12.47 8.28 22.06
N GLY A 288 -12.77 7.43 21.08
CA GLY A 288 -13.97 7.54 20.23
C GLY A 288 -13.96 8.71 19.25
N THR A 289 -12.90 9.52 19.17
CA THR A 289 -12.86 10.74 18.34
C THR A 289 -12.76 10.39 16.86
N THR A 290 -13.88 10.52 16.12
CA THR A 290 -14.04 10.03 14.75
C THR A 290 -13.03 10.59 13.75
N ARG A 291 -12.55 11.84 13.95
CA ARG A 291 -11.48 12.45 13.13
C ARG A 291 -10.31 11.48 12.91
N TYR A 292 -9.87 10.78 13.94
CA TYR A 292 -8.73 9.88 13.85
C TYR A 292 -9.05 8.57 13.09
N ARG A 293 -10.28 8.06 13.19
CA ARG A 293 -10.76 6.96 12.33
C ARG A 293 -10.75 7.38 10.87
N ASP A 294 -11.32 8.57 10.59
CA ASP A 294 -11.50 9.07 9.22
C ASP A 294 -10.14 9.31 8.54
N ILE A 295 -9.16 9.86 9.27
CA ILE A 295 -7.75 9.92 8.85
C ILE A 295 -7.21 8.54 8.44
N ALA A 296 -7.38 7.53 9.29
CA ALA A 296 -6.80 6.21 9.07
C ALA A 296 -7.48 5.46 7.91
N VAL A 297 -8.81 5.58 7.79
CA VAL A 297 -9.61 5.03 6.68
C VAL A 297 -9.21 5.68 5.36
N ASN A 298 -9.13 7.01 5.31
CA ASN A 298 -8.77 7.75 4.11
C ASN A 298 -7.32 7.45 3.68
N PHE A 299 -6.37 7.45 4.63
CA PHE A 299 -4.98 7.08 4.36
C PHE A 299 -4.88 5.68 3.76
N TRP A 300 -5.54 4.67 4.36
CA TRP A 300 -5.52 3.32 3.83
C TRP A 300 -6.11 3.26 2.42
N ASN A 301 -7.28 3.89 2.20
CA ASN A 301 -7.93 3.93 0.90
C ASN A 301 -7.07 4.58 -0.19
N PHE A 302 -6.38 5.70 0.10
CA PHE A 302 -5.49 6.32 -0.88
C PHE A 302 -4.29 5.44 -1.19
N VAL A 303 -3.61 4.93 -0.16
CA VAL A 303 -2.39 4.13 -0.37
C VAL A 303 -2.69 2.84 -1.13
N THR A 304 -3.69 2.06 -0.72
CA THR A 304 -3.96 0.75 -1.34
C THR A 304 -4.56 0.85 -2.74
N ARG A 305 -5.30 1.93 -3.06
CA ARG A 305 -5.96 2.10 -4.36
C ARG A 305 -5.13 2.89 -5.38
N ARG A 306 -4.24 3.79 -4.94
CA ARG A 306 -3.55 4.77 -5.82
C ARG A 306 -2.02 4.78 -5.72
N HIS A 307 -1.43 4.22 -4.67
CA HIS A 307 0.04 4.23 -4.47
C HIS A 307 0.67 2.83 -4.38
N SER A 308 -0.13 1.76 -4.41
CA SER A 308 0.33 0.38 -4.29
C SER A 308 0.54 -0.30 -5.65
N TYR A 309 1.66 -1.01 -5.78
CA TYR A 309 2.02 -1.87 -6.91
C TYR A 309 1.29 -3.22 -6.81
N ALA A 310 1.35 -4.03 -7.88
CA ALA A 310 0.77 -5.37 -7.96
C ALA A 310 1.18 -6.33 -6.82
N ILE A 311 2.32 -6.11 -6.17
CA ILE A 311 2.76 -6.92 -5.02
C ILE A 311 2.20 -6.43 -3.66
N GLY A 312 1.39 -5.37 -3.64
CA GLY A 312 0.85 -4.72 -2.44
C GLY A 312 1.78 -3.69 -1.78
N GLY A 313 3.08 -3.72 -2.07
CA GLY A 313 4.05 -2.69 -1.69
C GLY A 313 3.75 -1.33 -2.34
N ASN A 314 4.38 -0.26 -1.84
CA ASN A 314 4.22 1.13 -2.30
C ASN A 314 5.55 1.90 -2.17
N SER A 315 5.57 3.14 -2.68
CA SER A 315 6.74 4.04 -2.79
C SER A 315 7.80 3.61 -3.83
N ASN A 316 8.58 4.59 -4.27
CA ASN A 316 9.78 4.39 -5.09
C ASN A 316 10.90 5.31 -4.57
N GLY A 317 11.98 4.71 -4.07
CA GLY A 317 13.04 5.38 -3.32
C GLY A 317 12.54 5.95 -2.00
N GLU A 318 11.74 5.19 -1.24
CA GLU A 318 11.08 5.57 0.03
C GLU A 318 9.93 6.60 -0.07
N TYR A 319 9.87 7.42 -1.13
CA TYR A 319 8.83 8.46 -1.26
C TYR A 319 7.58 7.96 -1.99
N PHE A 320 6.41 8.39 -1.51
CA PHE A 320 5.17 8.37 -2.30
C PHE A 320 5.37 9.23 -3.54
N LYS A 321 4.88 8.72 -4.68
CA LYS A 321 4.89 9.44 -5.96
C LYS A 321 3.55 10.14 -6.14
N ALA A 322 3.33 10.78 -7.29
CA ALA A 322 1.97 11.21 -7.62
C ALA A 322 1.06 9.97 -7.69
N PRO A 323 -0.20 10.06 -7.23
CA PRO A 323 -1.12 8.93 -7.28
C PRO A 323 -1.30 8.41 -8.70
N ASP A 324 -1.59 7.12 -8.80
CA ASP A 324 -1.85 6.37 -10.03
C ASP A 324 -0.64 6.25 -11.00
N ARG A 325 0.58 6.64 -10.59
CA ARG A 325 1.83 6.35 -11.31
C ARG A 325 2.49 5.06 -10.83
N ILE A 326 2.26 3.96 -11.54
CA ILE A 326 2.78 2.63 -11.20
C ILE A 326 3.80 2.16 -12.26
N ALA A 327 3.42 2.14 -13.55
CA ALA A 327 4.33 1.73 -14.64
C ALA A 327 5.50 2.70 -14.82
N ALA A 328 5.25 3.99 -14.65
CA ALA A 328 6.27 5.03 -14.82
C ALA A 328 7.21 5.20 -13.60
N GLU A 329 7.07 4.36 -12.57
CA GLU A 329 7.85 4.41 -11.31
C GLU A 329 8.57 3.07 -11.00
N LEU A 330 8.62 2.14 -11.95
CA LEU A 330 9.30 0.85 -11.81
C LEU A 330 10.83 1.03 -11.78
N SER A 331 11.48 0.64 -10.68
CA SER A 331 12.90 0.90 -10.41
C SER A 331 13.58 -0.22 -9.59
N ASP A 332 14.85 -0.04 -9.23
CA ASP A 332 15.54 -0.86 -8.22
C ASP A 332 15.20 -0.43 -6.76
N SER A 333 14.59 0.73 -6.57
CA SER A 333 14.20 1.26 -5.26
C SER A 333 12.69 1.22 -5.01
N THR A 334 11.95 0.43 -5.80
CA THR A 334 10.50 0.25 -5.62
C THR A 334 10.22 -0.57 -4.36
N CYS A 335 9.10 -0.28 -3.69
CA CYS A 335 8.58 -1.10 -2.58
C CYS A 335 9.56 -1.30 -1.41
N GLU A 336 9.68 -0.31 -0.53
CA GLU A 336 10.31 -0.49 0.79
C GLU A 336 9.49 -1.49 1.64
N CYS A 337 10.12 -2.50 2.23
CA CYS A 337 9.43 -3.54 3.01
C CYS A 337 8.71 -3.00 4.26
N CYS A 338 9.27 -1.99 4.94
CA CYS A 338 8.62 -1.38 6.11
C CYS A 338 7.21 -0.84 5.81
N ASN A 339 7.00 -0.34 4.58
CA ASN A 339 5.73 0.24 4.17
C ASN A 339 4.63 -0.81 4.22
N SER A 340 4.91 -1.99 3.66
CA SER A 340 3.97 -3.11 3.72
C SER A 340 3.79 -3.62 5.15
N TYR A 341 4.86 -3.72 5.94
CA TYR A 341 4.76 -4.07 7.36
C TYR A 341 3.77 -3.15 8.12
N ASN A 342 3.92 -1.83 7.99
CA ASN A 342 3.06 -0.86 8.66
C ASN A 342 1.65 -0.80 8.04
N MET A 343 1.50 -0.99 6.73
CA MET A 343 0.19 -1.10 6.09
C MET A 343 -0.56 -2.36 6.54
N LEU A 344 0.11 -3.49 6.76
CA LEU A 344 -0.49 -4.68 7.35
C LEU A 344 -0.95 -4.43 8.79
N LYS A 345 -0.15 -3.76 9.63
CA LYS A 345 -0.59 -3.32 10.96
C LYS A 345 -1.86 -2.44 10.87
N LEU A 346 -1.91 -1.49 9.94
CA LEU A 346 -3.04 -0.57 9.78
C LEU A 346 -4.31 -1.31 9.35
N THR A 347 -4.17 -2.22 8.39
CA THR A 347 -5.23 -3.09 7.88
C THR A 347 -5.88 -3.91 9.00
N ARG A 348 -5.10 -4.41 9.97
CA ARG A 348 -5.62 -5.12 11.16
C ARG A 348 -6.46 -4.21 12.05
N GLN A 349 -5.97 -3.02 12.36
CA GLN A 349 -6.72 -2.07 13.22
C GLN A 349 -8.04 -1.65 12.55
N LEU A 350 -8.03 -1.42 11.23
CA LEU A 350 -9.25 -1.14 10.46
C LEU A 350 -10.21 -2.34 10.40
N PHE A 351 -9.71 -3.58 10.35
CA PHE A 351 -10.57 -4.77 10.50
C PHE A 351 -11.26 -4.76 11.87
N PHE A 352 -10.50 -4.48 12.93
CA PHE A 352 -11.04 -4.47 14.29
C PHE A 352 -12.16 -3.43 14.44
N THR A 353 -12.06 -2.27 13.78
CA THR A 353 -13.13 -1.27 13.73
C THR A 353 -14.31 -1.70 12.83
N GLU A 354 -14.03 -2.09 11.59
CA GLU A 354 -15.02 -2.27 10.52
C GLU A 354 -14.96 -3.68 9.89
N PRO A 355 -15.30 -4.76 10.64
CA PRO A 355 -15.25 -6.13 10.11
C PRO A 355 -16.25 -6.39 8.98
N GLY A 356 -17.17 -5.46 8.69
CA GLY A 356 -17.99 -5.48 7.47
C GLY A 356 -17.17 -5.29 6.19
N ARG A 357 -16.01 -4.63 6.26
CA ARG A 357 -15.06 -4.44 5.15
C ARG A 357 -13.97 -5.51 5.09
N ALA A 358 -14.09 -6.54 5.94
CA ALA A 358 -13.05 -7.54 6.18
C ALA A 358 -12.51 -8.20 4.91
N ALA A 359 -13.33 -8.38 3.87
CA ALA A 359 -12.86 -9.00 2.63
C ALA A 359 -11.88 -8.11 1.86
N GLU A 360 -12.16 -6.81 1.61
CA GLU A 360 -11.21 -5.93 0.93
C GLU A 360 -9.93 -5.70 1.77
N LEU A 361 -10.07 -5.63 3.09
CA LEU A 361 -8.96 -5.49 4.02
C LEU A 361 -8.04 -6.73 3.97
N MET A 362 -8.61 -7.93 4.10
CA MET A 362 -7.83 -9.17 4.15
C MET A 362 -7.36 -9.64 2.76
N ASP A 363 -8.00 -9.24 1.66
CA ASP A 363 -7.49 -9.42 0.31
C ASP A 363 -6.22 -8.57 0.08
N PHE A 364 -6.20 -7.32 0.54
CA PHE A 364 -4.97 -6.53 0.56
C PHE A 364 -3.90 -7.13 1.50
N TYR A 365 -4.32 -7.62 2.68
CA TYR A 365 -3.41 -8.28 3.62
C TYR A 365 -2.73 -9.49 2.98
N GLU A 366 -3.50 -10.36 2.32
CA GLU A 366 -3.03 -11.51 1.56
C GLU A 366 -2.10 -11.10 0.41
N LYS A 367 -2.50 -10.11 -0.41
CA LYS A 367 -1.71 -9.59 -1.54
C LYS A 367 -0.33 -9.11 -1.09
N ALA A 368 -0.25 -8.26 -0.06
CA ALA A 368 1.02 -7.72 0.43
C ALA A 368 1.84 -8.74 1.24
N LEU A 369 1.19 -9.63 2.01
CA LEU A 369 1.87 -10.66 2.79
C LEU A 369 2.61 -11.65 1.89
N TYR A 370 1.91 -12.27 0.94
CA TYR A 370 2.52 -13.27 0.05
C TYR A 370 3.50 -12.62 -0.92
N ASN A 371 3.07 -11.61 -1.68
CA ASN A 371 3.85 -11.15 -2.84
C ASN A 371 5.00 -10.21 -2.49
N HIS A 372 4.94 -9.52 -1.35
CA HIS A 372 6.00 -8.62 -0.91
C HIS A 372 6.77 -9.20 0.29
N LEU A 373 6.11 -9.36 1.44
CA LEU A 373 6.84 -9.62 2.70
C LEU A 373 7.40 -11.03 2.83
N LEU A 374 6.65 -12.08 2.47
CA LEU A 374 7.14 -13.46 2.48
C LEU A 374 8.32 -13.62 1.48
N GLY A 375 8.20 -12.99 0.32
CA GLY A 375 9.22 -12.98 -0.73
C GLY A 375 10.42 -12.07 -0.48
N ALA A 376 10.44 -11.28 0.61
CA ALA A 376 11.51 -10.36 0.95
C ALA A 376 12.59 -11.00 1.85
N GLN A 377 12.37 -12.21 2.35
CA GLN A 377 13.39 -12.96 3.11
C GLN A 377 14.24 -13.82 2.18
N ASN A 378 15.55 -13.91 2.42
CA ASN A 378 16.44 -14.82 1.71
C ASN A 378 16.26 -16.27 2.20
N PRO A 379 15.71 -17.20 1.40
CA PRO A 379 15.55 -18.59 1.83
C PRO A 379 16.88 -19.37 1.87
N ALA A 380 17.93 -18.88 1.22
CA ALA A 380 19.25 -19.51 1.19
C ALA A 380 20.16 -19.09 2.36
N SER A 381 19.75 -18.09 3.16
CA SER A 381 20.44 -17.71 4.40
C SER A 381 19.82 -18.46 5.57
N THR A 382 20.64 -19.13 6.39
CA THR A 382 20.20 -19.75 7.66
C THR A 382 19.61 -18.73 8.63
N HIS A 383 20.01 -17.47 8.52
CA HIS A 383 19.53 -16.34 9.33
C HIS A 383 18.38 -15.57 8.66
N GLY A 384 18.00 -15.90 7.42
CA GLY A 384 16.87 -15.27 6.75
C GLY A 384 17.05 -13.77 6.54
N HIS A 385 18.20 -13.34 6.01
CA HIS A 385 18.46 -11.92 5.72
C HIS A 385 17.39 -11.28 4.83
N HIS A 386 17.14 -9.98 5.00
CA HIS A 386 15.95 -9.30 4.48
C HIS A 386 16.26 -8.27 3.39
N CYS A 387 15.39 -8.17 2.39
CA CYS A 387 15.38 -7.08 1.43
C CYS A 387 15.10 -5.72 2.10
N TYR A 388 15.64 -4.65 1.51
CA TYR A 388 15.23 -3.29 1.82
C TYR A 388 14.12 -2.83 0.88
N TYR A 389 14.46 -2.76 -0.41
CA TYR A 389 13.53 -2.61 -1.53
C TYR A 389 13.29 -3.97 -2.17
N VAL A 390 12.14 -4.14 -2.80
CA VAL A 390 11.86 -5.26 -3.70
C VAL A 390 11.66 -4.68 -5.10
N PRO A 391 12.72 -4.66 -5.95
CA PRO A 391 12.70 -4.06 -7.28
C PRO A 391 11.52 -4.50 -8.14
N LEU A 392 10.95 -3.57 -8.91
CA LEU A 392 9.89 -3.87 -9.86
C LEU A 392 10.21 -3.44 -11.31
N ARG A 393 11.40 -2.89 -11.56
CA ARG A 393 11.92 -2.75 -12.93
C ARG A 393 12.11 -4.09 -13.62
N ALA A 394 12.09 -4.08 -14.95
CA ALA A 394 12.55 -5.21 -15.75
C ALA A 394 14.01 -5.55 -15.40
N GLY A 395 14.32 -6.83 -15.21
CA GLY A 395 15.67 -7.29 -14.87
C GLY A 395 16.12 -7.01 -13.44
N GLY A 396 15.24 -6.49 -12.57
CA GLY A 396 15.53 -6.22 -11.17
C GLY A 396 15.93 -7.48 -10.39
N ILE A 397 16.68 -7.31 -9.30
CA ILE A 397 17.18 -8.42 -8.45
C ILE A 397 17.06 -8.09 -6.96
N LYS A 398 16.58 -9.05 -6.17
CA LYS A 398 16.48 -8.89 -4.71
C LYS A 398 17.88 -8.95 -4.08
N THR A 399 18.25 -7.90 -3.36
CA THR A 399 19.42 -7.85 -2.47
C THR A 399 18.96 -8.01 -1.02
N TYR A 400 19.87 -8.38 -0.11
CA TYR A 400 19.52 -8.71 1.29
C TYR A 400 20.48 -8.07 2.29
N SER A 401 20.03 -7.98 3.54
CA SER A 401 20.84 -7.61 4.69
C SER A 401 21.94 -8.64 4.99
N ASN A 402 22.70 -8.40 6.05
CA ASN A 402 23.72 -9.32 6.56
C ASN A 402 23.78 -9.20 8.09
N ASP A 403 24.55 -10.08 8.73
CA ASP A 403 24.49 -10.32 10.18
C ASP A 403 24.79 -9.11 11.08
N TYR A 404 25.71 -8.23 10.69
CA TYR A 404 26.16 -7.15 11.57
C TYR A 404 26.46 -5.81 10.88
N ASN A 405 26.51 -5.75 9.55
CA ASN A 405 26.93 -4.57 8.79
C ASN A 405 25.79 -3.91 8.00
N ASN A 406 24.58 -4.46 8.03
CA ASN A 406 23.39 -3.91 7.36
C ASN A 406 22.16 -3.99 8.27
N PHE A 407 22.09 -3.08 9.24
CA PHE A 407 20.96 -2.86 10.12
C PHE A 407 20.04 -1.75 9.60
N THR A 408 19.34 -2.01 8.51
CA THR A 408 18.36 -1.08 7.96
C THR A 408 17.01 -1.17 8.68
N CYS A 409 16.12 -0.18 8.48
CA CYS A 409 14.74 -0.21 8.97
C CYS A 409 14.02 -1.51 8.54
N CYS A 410 14.16 -1.91 7.27
CA CYS A 410 13.56 -3.12 6.72
C CYS A 410 14.11 -4.42 7.34
N HIS A 411 15.38 -4.44 7.79
CA HIS A 411 15.90 -5.55 8.56
C HIS A 411 15.19 -5.64 9.92
N GLY A 412 15.00 -4.50 10.59
CA GLY A 412 14.21 -4.37 11.82
C GLY A 412 12.78 -4.91 11.67
N THR A 413 12.00 -4.37 10.73
CA THR A 413 10.62 -4.83 10.49
C THR A 413 10.56 -6.25 9.93
N GLY A 414 11.61 -6.71 9.23
CA GLY A 414 11.72 -8.08 8.73
C GLY A 414 11.74 -9.11 9.86
N MET A 415 12.50 -8.84 10.92
CA MET A 415 12.50 -9.68 12.13
C MET A 415 11.10 -9.77 12.75
N GLU A 416 10.43 -8.64 12.98
CA GLU A 416 9.07 -8.62 13.53
C GLU A 416 8.03 -9.28 12.62
N THR A 417 8.16 -9.15 11.30
CA THR A 417 7.24 -9.75 10.33
C THR A 417 7.22 -11.27 10.46
N ASN A 418 8.41 -11.88 10.53
CA ASN A 418 8.56 -13.32 10.44
C ASN A 418 8.26 -14.03 11.76
N THR A 419 8.35 -13.33 12.89
CA THR A 419 7.99 -13.87 14.21
C THR A 419 6.50 -13.84 14.54
N LYS A 420 5.65 -13.24 13.68
CA LYS A 420 4.22 -13.03 13.99
C LYS A 420 3.21 -13.49 12.94
N PHE A 421 3.58 -14.26 11.92
CA PHE A 421 2.65 -14.68 10.84
C PHE A 421 1.32 -15.32 11.29
N GLY A 422 1.26 -15.90 12.51
CA GLY A 422 0.02 -16.42 13.09
C GLY A 422 -1.00 -15.35 13.52
N ASP A 423 -0.59 -14.08 13.65
CA ASP A 423 -1.38 -13.02 14.29
C ASP A 423 -2.66 -12.63 13.54
N SER A 424 -2.72 -12.85 12.23
CA SER A 424 -3.79 -12.44 11.30
C SER A 424 -4.61 -13.61 10.76
N VAL A 425 -4.24 -14.86 11.07
CA VAL A 425 -4.89 -16.04 10.50
C VAL A 425 -6.35 -16.13 10.94
N TYR A 426 -6.60 -15.84 12.23
CA TYR A 426 -7.91 -15.86 12.85
C TYR A 426 -8.17 -14.60 13.68
N PHE A 427 -9.40 -14.10 13.67
CA PHE A 427 -9.91 -13.09 14.61
C PHE A 427 -11.21 -13.60 15.26
N HIS A 428 -11.67 -12.95 16.34
CA HIS A 428 -12.90 -13.36 17.03
C HIS A 428 -13.73 -12.20 17.58
N ASN A 429 -15.01 -12.46 17.84
CA ASN A 429 -15.85 -11.65 18.71
C ASN A 429 -16.87 -12.57 19.41
N GLY A 430 -16.81 -12.69 20.74
CA GLY A 430 -17.63 -13.64 21.48
C GLY A 430 -17.46 -15.08 20.97
N THR A 431 -18.53 -15.64 20.40
CA THR A 431 -18.56 -16.97 19.77
C THR A 431 -18.25 -16.96 18.26
N THR A 432 -18.09 -15.79 17.64
CA THR A 432 -17.74 -15.64 16.23
C THR A 432 -16.25 -15.88 16.00
N LEU A 433 -15.92 -16.70 14.99
CA LEU A 433 -14.57 -17.01 14.55
C LEU A 433 -14.39 -16.59 13.08
N TYR A 434 -13.57 -15.57 12.83
CA TYR A 434 -13.18 -15.18 11.48
C TYR A 434 -11.96 -15.97 11.05
N VAL A 435 -12.06 -16.69 9.93
CA VAL A 435 -10.94 -17.37 9.25
C VAL A 435 -10.54 -16.50 8.09
N ASN A 436 -9.41 -15.81 8.23
CA ASN A 436 -8.99 -14.77 7.28
C ASN A 436 -7.93 -15.28 6.30
N LEU A 437 -6.90 -15.96 6.79
CA LEU A 437 -5.78 -16.42 5.97
C LEU A 437 -5.74 -17.95 5.92
N PHE A 438 -5.45 -18.49 4.73
CA PHE A 438 -5.36 -19.92 4.48
C PHE A 438 -3.93 -20.40 4.72
N ILE A 439 -3.53 -20.37 5.99
CA ILE A 439 -2.18 -20.72 6.45
C ILE A 439 -2.28 -21.93 7.37
N ALA A 440 -1.51 -22.97 7.06
CA ALA A 440 -1.42 -24.17 7.89
C ALA A 440 -1.11 -23.79 9.34
N SER A 441 -2.00 -24.13 10.27
CA SER A 441 -1.94 -23.62 11.65
C SER A 441 -2.91 -24.35 12.58
N THR A 442 -2.66 -24.26 13.88
CA THR A 442 -3.59 -24.71 14.93
C THR A 442 -3.90 -23.54 15.85
N LEU A 443 -5.20 -23.20 15.95
CA LEU A 443 -5.75 -22.27 16.92
C LEU A 443 -6.25 -23.05 18.14
N THR A 444 -5.70 -22.78 19.33
CA THR A 444 -6.26 -23.20 20.62
C THR A 444 -7.06 -22.04 21.19
N TRP A 445 -8.40 -22.11 21.19
CA TRP A 445 -9.27 -21.01 21.60
C TRP A 445 -9.24 -20.84 23.14
N PRO A 446 -8.67 -19.73 23.67
CA PRO A 446 -8.55 -19.55 25.12
C PRO A 446 -9.92 -19.53 25.81
N GLY A 447 -10.02 -20.19 26.96
CA GLY A 447 -11.24 -20.22 27.77
C GLY A 447 -12.42 -21.04 27.22
N ARG A 448 -12.30 -21.64 26.02
CA ARG A 448 -13.42 -22.38 25.38
C ARG A 448 -13.24 -23.88 25.30
N GLY A 449 -12.04 -24.42 25.50
CA GLY A 449 -11.77 -25.85 25.34
C GLY A 449 -11.94 -26.35 23.89
N ILE A 450 -11.83 -25.44 22.92
CA ILE A 450 -11.98 -25.70 21.48
C ILE A 450 -10.64 -25.47 20.80
N THR A 451 -10.27 -26.37 19.90
CA THR A 451 -9.12 -26.23 19.00
C THR A 451 -9.58 -26.33 17.55
N VAL A 452 -9.06 -25.47 16.69
CA VAL A 452 -9.29 -25.50 15.24
C VAL A 452 -7.96 -25.68 14.54
N ARG A 453 -7.76 -26.84 13.92
CA ARG A 453 -6.60 -27.15 13.08
C ARG A 453 -6.93 -26.85 11.62
N GLN A 454 -6.11 -26.05 10.96
CA GLN A 454 -6.17 -25.75 9.54
C GLN A 454 -5.05 -26.49 8.80
N ASP A 455 -5.42 -27.47 7.97
CA ASP A 455 -4.54 -28.23 7.09
C ASP A 455 -4.67 -27.73 5.66
N THR A 456 -3.56 -27.25 5.08
CA THR A 456 -3.55 -26.69 3.73
C THR A 456 -2.14 -26.61 3.15
N ALA A 457 -2.03 -26.75 1.82
CA ALA A 457 -0.83 -26.41 1.04
C ALA A 457 -1.02 -25.08 0.27
N TYR A 458 -2.03 -24.28 0.61
CA TYR A 458 -2.33 -23.00 -0.02
C TYR A 458 -1.11 -22.05 0.02
N PRO A 459 -0.73 -21.41 -1.10
CA PRO A 459 -1.49 -21.28 -2.35
C PRO A 459 -1.19 -22.36 -3.41
N GLN A 460 -0.32 -23.35 -3.14
CA GLN A 460 0.00 -24.41 -4.11
C GLN A 460 -1.23 -25.28 -4.45
N THR A 461 -2.15 -25.43 -3.49
CA THR A 461 -3.48 -26.00 -3.71
C THR A 461 -4.56 -24.96 -3.41
N PRO A 462 -5.61 -24.83 -4.25
CA PRO A 462 -6.71 -23.88 -4.06
C PRO A 462 -7.72 -24.36 -2.98
N SER A 463 -7.22 -24.89 -1.86
CA SER A 463 -8.06 -25.55 -0.85
C SER A 463 -7.47 -25.50 0.56
N SER A 464 -8.34 -25.54 1.57
CA SER A 464 -8.00 -25.63 2.99
C SER A 464 -9.02 -26.47 3.74
N ARG A 465 -8.58 -27.23 4.75
CA ARG A 465 -9.47 -27.99 5.64
C ARG A 465 -9.32 -27.49 7.07
N LEU A 466 -10.43 -27.13 7.71
CA LEU A 466 -10.49 -26.95 9.16
C LEU A 466 -10.98 -28.26 9.82
N THR A 467 -10.38 -28.64 10.95
CA THR A 467 -10.85 -29.73 11.81
C THR A 467 -11.07 -29.18 13.21
N VAL A 468 -12.25 -29.39 13.77
CA VAL A 468 -12.61 -28.92 15.13
C VAL A 468 -12.39 -30.04 16.15
N THR A 469 -11.78 -29.69 17.28
CA THR A 469 -11.68 -30.54 18.48
C THR A 469 -12.28 -29.79 19.67
N GLY A 470 -13.02 -30.48 20.53
CA GLY A 470 -13.84 -29.87 21.58
C GLY A 470 -15.30 -29.74 21.14
N SER A 471 -16.13 -29.06 21.92
CA SER A 471 -17.53 -28.82 21.54
C SER A 471 -18.04 -27.45 22.02
N GLY A 472 -18.91 -26.84 21.22
CA GLY A 472 -19.58 -25.58 21.56
C GLY A 472 -20.09 -24.83 20.34
N ALA A 473 -20.91 -23.80 20.58
CA ALA A 473 -21.44 -22.94 19.52
C ALA A 473 -20.32 -22.06 18.91
N ILE A 474 -20.15 -22.07 17.59
CA ILE A 474 -19.26 -21.15 16.88
C ILE A 474 -20.03 -20.59 15.69
N ASP A 475 -20.04 -19.26 15.58
CA ASP A 475 -20.41 -18.57 14.35
C ASP A 475 -19.16 -18.44 13.48
N LEU A 476 -18.94 -19.45 12.64
CA LEU A 476 -17.75 -19.52 11.80
C LEU A 476 -17.95 -18.61 10.58
N ARG A 477 -17.04 -17.66 10.39
CA ARG A 477 -16.99 -16.75 9.25
C ARG A 477 -15.77 -17.11 8.40
N VAL A 478 -15.98 -17.76 7.27
CA VAL A 478 -14.91 -18.08 6.31
C VAL A 478 -14.81 -16.96 5.28
N ARG A 479 -13.65 -16.32 5.14
CA ARG A 479 -13.43 -15.33 4.06
C ARG A 479 -13.62 -16.01 2.71
N ILE A 480 -14.40 -15.40 1.82
CA ILE A 480 -14.43 -15.72 0.40
C ILE A 480 -13.72 -14.58 -0.34
N PRO A 481 -12.46 -14.76 -0.77
CA PRO A 481 -11.67 -13.69 -1.39
C PRO A 481 -12.35 -13.15 -2.67
N SER A 482 -12.17 -11.86 -2.99
CA SER A 482 -12.78 -11.24 -4.18
C SER A 482 -12.34 -11.88 -5.50
N TRP A 483 -11.18 -12.55 -5.52
CA TRP A 483 -10.66 -13.26 -6.69
C TRP A 483 -11.20 -14.69 -6.84
N ALA A 484 -11.86 -15.26 -5.82
CA ALA A 484 -12.20 -16.69 -5.73
C ALA A 484 -13.61 -17.00 -6.28
N ALA A 485 -13.84 -16.77 -7.58
CA ALA A 485 -15.10 -17.11 -8.23
C ALA A 485 -15.34 -18.63 -8.21
N GLY A 486 -16.56 -19.05 -7.85
CA GLY A 486 -16.90 -20.48 -7.72
C GLY A 486 -16.37 -21.15 -6.45
N ALA A 487 -15.97 -20.37 -5.44
CA ALA A 487 -15.64 -20.90 -4.11
C ALA A 487 -16.76 -21.76 -3.52
N GLU A 488 -16.39 -22.72 -2.69
CA GLU A 488 -17.32 -23.64 -2.03
C GLU A 488 -16.84 -23.93 -0.61
N VAL A 489 -17.77 -24.00 0.35
CA VAL A 489 -17.48 -24.45 1.71
C VAL A 489 -18.42 -25.60 2.04
N ARG A 490 -17.86 -26.70 2.55
CA ARG A 490 -18.61 -27.87 3.00
C ARG A 490 -18.35 -28.12 4.47
N VAL A 491 -19.38 -28.52 5.20
CA VAL A 491 -19.25 -29.03 6.57
C VAL A 491 -19.64 -30.50 6.57
N ASN A 492 -18.72 -31.36 7.01
CA ASN A 492 -18.88 -32.82 6.98
C ASN A 492 -19.36 -33.33 5.60
N GLY A 493 -18.81 -32.76 4.52
CA GLY A 493 -19.17 -33.06 3.13
C GLY A 493 -20.37 -32.31 2.53
N ALA A 494 -21.25 -31.70 3.36
CA ALA A 494 -22.44 -30.98 2.90
C ALA A 494 -22.15 -29.50 2.60
N VAL A 495 -22.51 -29.02 1.40
CA VAL A 495 -22.34 -27.61 0.97
C VAL A 495 -23.08 -26.65 1.90
N GLN A 496 -22.43 -25.55 2.26
CA GLN A 496 -22.99 -24.50 3.09
C GLN A 496 -23.28 -23.23 2.27
N GLY A 497 -24.55 -22.87 2.16
CA GLY A 497 -25.00 -21.61 1.55
C GLY A 497 -24.47 -21.35 0.14
N THR A 498 -24.23 -20.07 -0.18
CA THR A 498 -23.61 -19.63 -1.43
C THR A 498 -22.42 -18.75 -1.09
N ALA A 499 -21.21 -19.16 -1.50
CA ALA A 499 -20.01 -18.37 -1.30
C ALA A 499 -19.96 -17.21 -2.32
N VAL A 500 -20.05 -15.97 -1.83
CA VAL A 500 -20.00 -14.77 -2.67
C VAL A 500 -18.59 -14.15 -2.57
N PRO A 501 -17.84 -14.00 -3.67
CA PRO A 501 -16.53 -13.35 -3.66
C PRO A 501 -16.58 -11.95 -3.04
N GLY A 502 -15.61 -11.63 -2.18
CA GLY A 502 -15.56 -10.36 -1.46
C GLY A 502 -16.45 -10.31 -0.22
N THR A 503 -16.82 -11.46 0.35
CA THR A 503 -17.67 -11.55 1.56
C THR A 503 -17.13 -12.58 2.56
N TYR A 504 -17.85 -12.79 3.66
CA TYR A 504 -17.65 -13.93 4.55
C TYR A 504 -18.87 -14.84 4.49
N LEU A 505 -18.65 -16.12 4.19
CA LEU A 505 -19.68 -17.13 4.36
C LEU A 505 -19.83 -17.44 5.86
N ALA A 506 -21.05 -17.31 6.37
CA ALA A 506 -21.37 -17.60 7.76
C ALA A 506 -21.90 -19.04 7.93
N VAL A 507 -21.35 -19.75 8.92
CA VAL A 507 -21.72 -21.11 9.31
C VAL A 507 -21.87 -21.14 10.83
N SER A 508 -23.07 -20.79 11.29
CA SER A 508 -23.44 -20.78 12.71
C SER A 508 -24.04 -22.13 13.14
N ARG A 509 -23.35 -22.87 14.00
CA ARG A 509 -23.83 -24.13 14.60
C ARG A 509 -23.13 -24.47 15.91
N THR A 510 -23.64 -25.48 16.61
CA THR A 510 -22.84 -26.23 17.59
C THR A 510 -21.89 -27.16 16.85
N TRP A 511 -20.62 -27.10 17.23
CA TRP A 511 -19.55 -27.94 16.69
C TRP A 511 -19.18 -29.04 17.69
N SER A 512 -18.68 -30.14 17.17
CA SER A 512 -18.21 -31.31 17.93
C SER A 512 -16.85 -31.77 17.43
N SER A 513 -16.12 -32.50 18.29
CA SER A 513 -14.83 -33.10 17.94
C SER A 513 -14.96 -33.97 16.68
N GLY A 514 -14.15 -33.68 15.67
CA GLY A 514 -14.15 -34.37 14.38
C GLY A 514 -15.01 -33.72 13.30
N ASP A 515 -15.78 -32.66 13.59
CA ASP A 515 -16.41 -31.85 12.54
C ASP A 515 -15.32 -31.23 11.64
N THR A 516 -15.51 -31.34 10.32
CA THR A 516 -14.60 -30.77 9.31
C THR A 516 -15.26 -29.65 8.51
N VAL A 517 -14.46 -28.68 8.09
CA VAL A 517 -14.84 -27.63 7.14
C VAL A 517 -13.88 -27.69 5.95
N ASP A 518 -14.35 -28.18 4.82
CA ASP A 518 -13.61 -28.21 3.57
C ASP A 518 -13.89 -26.93 2.79
N ILE A 519 -12.84 -26.18 2.47
CA ILE A 519 -12.89 -24.87 1.80
C ILE A 519 -12.19 -25.02 0.45
N SER A 520 -12.92 -24.75 -0.63
CA SER A 520 -12.43 -24.69 -2.01
C SER A 520 -12.44 -23.23 -2.47
N LEU A 521 -11.31 -22.77 -3.02
CA LEU A 521 -11.08 -21.40 -3.47
C LEU A 521 -10.49 -21.40 -4.88
N PRO A 522 -11.28 -21.69 -5.94
CA PRO A 522 -10.77 -21.81 -7.29
C PRO A 522 -9.92 -20.60 -7.69
N MET A 523 -8.67 -20.87 -8.03
CA MET A 523 -7.71 -19.87 -8.47
C MET A 523 -7.68 -19.86 -9.99
N ALA A 524 -7.71 -18.66 -10.56
CA ALA A 524 -7.63 -18.44 -12.01
C ALA A 524 -6.44 -17.54 -12.34
N LEU A 525 -5.92 -17.69 -13.55
CA LEU A 525 -4.94 -16.76 -14.13
C LEU A 525 -5.65 -15.43 -14.43
N ALA A 526 -5.05 -14.33 -14.01
CA ALA A 526 -5.55 -12.98 -14.26
C ALA A 526 -4.39 -12.04 -14.63
N VAL A 527 -4.71 -11.00 -15.39
CA VAL A 527 -3.77 -9.98 -15.81
C VAL A 527 -4.29 -8.62 -15.33
N GLU A 528 -3.46 -7.91 -14.56
CA GLU A 528 -3.80 -6.66 -13.87
C GLU A 528 -3.02 -5.51 -14.52
N SER A 529 -3.73 -4.57 -15.16
CA SER A 529 -3.13 -3.39 -15.79
C SER A 529 -2.72 -2.33 -14.77
N THR A 530 -1.61 -1.64 -15.04
CA THR A 530 -1.27 -0.42 -14.29
C THR A 530 -2.22 0.73 -14.66
N PRO A 531 -2.57 1.61 -13.71
CA PRO A 531 -3.50 2.72 -13.95
C PRO A 531 -2.95 3.80 -14.89
N ASP A 532 -1.63 4.05 -14.89
CA ASP A 532 -0.97 5.02 -15.79
C ASP A 532 -0.68 4.46 -17.19
N ASN A 533 -0.55 3.14 -17.35
CA ASN A 533 -0.33 2.52 -18.66
C ASN A 533 -1.06 1.18 -18.81
N PRO A 534 -2.24 1.14 -19.47
CA PRO A 534 -3.01 -0.09 -19.65
C PRO A 534 -2.33 -1.21 -20.45
N ALA A 535 -1.23 -0.93 -21.17
CA ALA A 535 -0.40 -1.94 -21.84
C ALA A 535 0.67 -2.55 -20.90
N VAL A 536 1.07 -1.84 -19.84
CA VAL A 536 1.93 -2.41 -18.80
C VAL A 536 1.07 -3.16 -17.79
N ARG A 537 1.30 -4.47 -17.66
CA ARG A 537 0.47 -5.36 -16.84
C ARG A 537 1.30 -6.37 -16.05
N SER A 538 0.78 -6.77 -14.90
CA SER A 538 1.30 -7.91 -14.11
C SER A 538 0.42 -9.14 -14.28
N VAL A 539 1.00 -10.33 -14.15
CA VAL A 539 0.26 -11.61 -14.19
C VAL A 539 0.13 -12.15 -12.77
N ARG A 540 -1.04 -12.69 -12.41
CA ARG A 540 -1.27 -13.40 -11.14
C ARG A 540 -2.09 -14.67 -11.35
N HIS A 541 -1.98 -15.62 -10.43
CA HIS A 541 -2.88 -16.76 -10.31
C HIS A 541 -3.49 -16.76 -8.89
N GLY A 542 -4.82 -16.60 -8.79
CA GLY A 542 -5.44 -16.21 -7.52
C GLY A 542 -4.85 -14.88 -7.02
N PRO A 543 -4.40 -14.77 -5.75
CA PRO A 543 -3.71 -13.59 -5.23
C PRO A 543 -2.20 -13.60 -5.50
N ILE A 544 -1.64 -14.66 -6.09
CA ILE A 544 -0.20 -14.84 -6.22
C ILE A 544 0.31 -14.24 -7.53
N VAL A 545 1.09 -13.17 -7.41
CA VAL A 545 1.81 -12.52 -8.52
C VAL A 545 2.87 -13.48 -9.06
N LEU A 546 2.93 -13.59 -10.38
CA LEU A 546 3.90 -14.39 -11.10
C LEU A 546 5.00 -13.50 -11.69
N ALA A 547 6.26 -13.91 -11.54
CA ALA A 547 7.42 -13.22 -12.09
C ALA A 547 8.12 -14.06 -13.14
N GLY A 548 8.47 -13.45 -14.27
CA GLY A 548 9.30 -14.05 -15.31
C GLY A 548 10.74 -14.16 -14.85
N GLN A 549 11.34 -15.34 -15.01
CA GLN A 549 12.69 -15.68 -14.55
C GLN A 549 13.70 -15.43 -15.68
N TYR A 550 14.74 -14.62 -15.42
CA TYR A 550 15.74 -14.19 -16.43
C TYR A 550 17.19 -14.52 -16.05
N GLY A 551 17.43 -15.28 -14.97
CA GLY A 551 18.76 -15.74 -14.58
C GLY A 551 19.69 -14.57 -14.25
N THR A 552 20.76 -14.42 -15.03
CA THR A 552 21.74 -13.32 -14.90
C THR A 552 21.49 -12.15 -15.86
N THR A 553 20.53 -12.27 -16.80
CA THR A 553 20.26 -11.29 -17.85
C THR A 553 19.63 -10.01 -17.29
N ASP A 554 20.34 -8.88 -17.40
CA ASP A 554 19.76 -7.57 -17.11
C ASP A 554 18.92 -7.10 -18.29
N LEU A 555 17.69 -6.62 -18.03
CA LEU A 555 16.73 -6.23 -19.06
C LEU A 555 16.69 -4.70 -19.15
N ALA A 556 17.02 -4.17 -20.33
CA ALA A 556 16.98 -2.73 -20.59
C ALA A 556 15.56 -2.15 -20.68
N ALA A 557 14.53 -2.99 -20.86
CA ALA A 557 13.13 -2.59 -20.98
C ALA A 557 12.18 -3.72 -20.55
N LEU A 558 10.91 -3.39 -20.31
CA LEU A 558 9.86 -4.37 -20.05
C LEU A 558 9.70 -5.33 -21.24
N PRO A 559 9.85 -6.65 -21.04
CA PRO A 559 9.66 -7.62 -22.11
C PRO A 559 8.18 -7.72 -22.51
N ALA A 560 7.95 -8.08 -23.77
CA ALA A 560 6.60 -8.31 -24.27
C ALA A 560 6.03 -9.63 -23.73
N LEU A 561 4.72 -9.67 -23.47
CA LEU A 561 3.99 -10.89 -23.13
C LEU A 561 2.68 -10.95 -23.89
N ASP A 562 2.44 -12.07 -24.57
CA ASP A 562 1.09 -12.48 -24.96
C ASP A 562 0.51 -13.38 -23.85
N PRO A 563 -0.55 -12.96 -23.13
CA PRO A 563 -1.21 -13.81 -22.15
C PRO A 563 -1.78 -15.10 -22.74
N ALA A 564 -2.16 -15.12 -24.02
CA ALA A 564 -2.65 -16.31 -24.69
C ALA A 564 -1.55 -17.34 -24.99
N ALA A 565 -0.27 -16.97 -24.86
CA ALA A 565 0.89 -17.86 -24.95
C ALA A 565 1.23 -18.57 -23.63
N LEU A 566 0.61 -18.20 -22.49
CA LEU A 566 0.90 -18.80 -21.20
C LEU A 566 0.44 -20.27 -21.13
N ARG A 567 1.33 -21.19 -20.78
CA ARG A 567 1.04 -22.62 -20.61
C ARG A 567 1.42 -23.06 -19.19
N PRO A 568 0.55 -23.76 -18.45
CA PRO A 568 0.90 -24.28 -17.12
C PRO A 568 2.00 -25.34 -17.23
N THR A 569 2.86 -25.44 -16.21
CA THR A 569 3.83 -26.55 -16.09
C THR A 569 3.29 -27.66 -15.18
N THR A 570 4.12 -28.67 -14.89
CA THR A 570 3.82 -29.69 -13.88
C THR A 570 3.87 -29.15 -12.44
N ASN A 571 4.50 -28.00 -12.21
CA ASN A 571 4.62 -27.39 -10.89
C ASN A 571 3.43 -26.46 -10.64
N PRO A 572 2.76 -26.53 -9.47
CA PRO A 572 1.67 -25.62 -9.15
C PRO A 572 2.08 -24.14 -9.25
N LEU A 573 1.20 -23.32 -9.83
CA LEU A 573 1.39 -21.88 -10.05
C LEU A 573 2.55 -21.49 -10.98
N GLU A 574 3.23 -22.43 -11.64
CA GLU A 574 4.27 -22.12 -12.63
C GLU A 574 3.74 -22.24 -14.07
N TYR A 575 4.19 -21.34 -14.93
CA TYR A 575 3.77 -21.21 -16.33
C TYR A 575 4.97 -20.96 -17.24
N THR A 576 4.88 -21.27 -18.53
CA THR A 576 5.84 -20.79 -19.54
C THR A 576 5.19 -19.82 -20.52
N ALA A 577 5.96 -18.83 -20.96
CA ALA A 577 5.67 -17.99 -22.12
C ALA A 577 6.86 -18.11 -23.08
N GLY A 578 6.72 -18.97 -24.09
CA GLY A 578 7.87 -19.40 -24.90
C GLY A 578 8.92 -20.08 -24.01
N SER A 579 10.15 -19.54 -24.00
CA SER A 579 11.26 -20.03 -23.16
C SER A 579 11.29 -19.46 -21.74
N VAL A 580 10.46 -18.45 -21.42
CA VAL A 580 10.49 -17.79 -20.10
C VAL A 580 9.60 -18.54 -19.12
N LEU A 581 10.17 -19.01 -18.01
CA LEU A 581 9.43 -19.52 -16.86
C LEU A 581 8.84 -18.34 -16.07
N LEU A 582 7.55 -18.39 -15.78
CA LEU A 582 6.86 -17.55 -14.82
C LEU A 582 6.56 -18.38 -13.57
N ARG A 583 6.92 -17.88 -12.39
CA ARG A 583 6.70 -18.56 -11.11
C ARG A 583 6.22 -17.61 -10.02
N PRO A 584 5.67 -18.09 -8.90
CA PRO A 584 5.31 -17.25 -7.76
C PRO A 584 6.43 -16.29 -7.35
N PHE A 585 6.14 -15.00 -7.28
CA PHE A 585 7.17 -13.99 -7.03
C PHE A 585 7.82 -14.13 -5.65
N TYR A 586 7.08 -14.68 -4.68
CA TYR A 586 7.60 -15.02 -3.36
C TYR A 586 8.59 -16.19 -3.33
N LEU A 587 8.75 -16.92 -4.45
CA LEU A 587 9.78 -17.95 -4.67
C LEU A 587 10.91 -17.49 -5.61
N THR A 588 10.88 -16.23 -6.05
CA THR A 588 11.88 -15.66 -6.96
C THR A 588 13.02 -15.04 -6.15
N HIS A 589 14.17 -15.72 -6.11
CA HIS A 589 15.38 -15.31 -5.39
C HIS A 589 16.64 -15.69 -6.20
N GLY A 590 17.77 -15.03 -5.92
CA GLY A 590 19.08 -15.39 -6.50
C GLY A 590 19.22 -15.14 -8.01
N GLN A 591 18.23 -14.52 -8.65
CA GLN A 591 18.24 -14.22 -10.07
C GLN A 591 17.50 -12.91 -10.37
N ARG A 592 17.68 -12.43 -11.60
CA ARG A 592 16.93 -11.32 -12.20
C ARG A 592 15.57 -11.78 -12.70
N TYR A 593 14.60 -10.88 -12.64
CA TYR A 593 13.21 -11.17 -12.98
C TYR A 593 12.48 -9.97 -13.59
N THR A 594 11.23 -10.18 -14.01
CA THR A 594 10.26 -9.10 -14.23
C THR A 594 8.91 -9.50 -13.64
N VAL A 595 8.21 -8.55 -13.01
CA VAL A 595 6.82 -8.72 -12.54
C VAL A 595 5.82 -8.10 -13.52
N TYR A 596 6.23 -7.00 -14.16
CA TYR A 596 5.46 -6.32 -15.18
C TYR A 596 5.95 -6.66 -16.58
N TRP A 597 5.03 -6.59 -17.53
CA TRP A 597 5.21 -6.95 -18.92
C TRP A 597 4.57 -5.88 -19.79
N ASN A 598 5.13 -5.66 -20.97
CA ASN A 598 4.42 -4.97 -22.03
C ASN A 598 3.46 -5.97 -22.68
N VAL A 599 2.23 -6.03 -22.18
CA VAL A 599 1.17 -6.82 -22.81
C VAL A 599 0.64 -5.99 -23.96
N ALA A 600 0.85 -6.49 -25.17
CA ALA A 600 0.33 -5.88 -26.39
C ALA A 600 -1.20 -6.00 -26.44
N SER A 601 -1.89 -5.15 -25.68
CA SER A 601 -3.17 -4.66 -26.15
C SER A 601 -2.89 -3.85 -27.40
N THR A 602 -3.32 -4.35 -28.55
CA THR A 602 -4.19 -3.51 -29.36
C THR A 602 -5.39 -3.16 -28.47
N PRO A 603 -5.52 -1.93 -27.93
CA PRO A 603 -6.86 -1.46 -27.64
C PRO A 603 -7.68 -1.59 -28.93
N PRO A 604 -9.01 -1.76 -28.86
CA PRO A 604 -9.84 -1.59 -30.05
C PRO A 604 -9.42 -0.28 -30.71
N PRO A 605 -9.00 -0.28 -32.00
CA PRO A 605 -8.47 0.91 -32.63
C PRO A 605 -9.51 2.02 -32.49
N LEU A 606 -9.08 3.20 -32.01
CA LEU A 606 -10.00 4.31 -31.78
C LEU A 606 -10.86 4.52 -33.05
N PRO A 607 -12.20 4.52 -32.92
CA PRO A 607 -13.08 4.64 -34.08
C PRO A 607 -12.70 5.90 -34.86
N ALA A 608 -12.70 5.80 -36.20
CA ALA A 608 -12.16 6.84 -37.07
C ALA A 608 -12.76 8.22 -36.77
N PHE A 609 -14.05 8.25 -36.43
CA PHE A 609 -14.75 9.35 -35.78
C PHE A 609 -14.90 8.98 -34.29
N VAL A 610 -14.19 9.72 -33.41
CA VAL A 610 -13.99 9.36 -32.00
C VAL A 610 -15.10 9.88 -31.11
N ALA A 611 -15.48 11.14 -31.29
CA ALA A 611 -16.54 11.80 -30.54
C ALA A 611 -17.07 13.00 -31.32
N HIS A 612 -18.36 13.30 -31.10
CA HIS A 612 -19.06 14.42 -31.73
C HIS A 612 -20.00 15.06 -30.72
N TYR A 613 -19.81 16.35 -30.44
CA TYR A 613 -20.64 17.11 -29.53
C TYR A 613 -21.25 18.29 -30.31
N PRO A 614 -22.49 18.15 -30.82
CA PRO A 614 -23.23 19.27 -31.39
C PRO A 614 -23.48 20.38 -30.38
N PHE A 615 -23.63 20.03 -29.09
CA PHE A 615 -24.09 20.91 -28.00
C PHE A 615 -25.56 21.36 -28.12
N ASP A 616 -26.36 20.64 -28.91
CA ASP A 616 -27.79 20.92 -29.16
C ASP A 616 -28.73 20.76 -27.96
N GLU A 617 -28.29 20.20 -26.82
CA GLU A 617 -29.19 20.03 -25.66
C GLU A 617 -29.73 21.36 -25.14
N ALA A 618 -31.06 21.45 -25.01
CA ALA A 618 -31.75 22.67 -24.58
C ALA A 618 -31.39 23.13 -23.14
N SER A 619 -30.93 22.22 -22.28
CA SER A 619 -30.49 22.52 -20.92
C SER A 619 -29.63 21.38 -20.34
N GLY A 620 -29.11 21.57 -19.12
CA GLY A 620 -28.37 20.55 -18.39
C GLY A 620 -26.84 20.60 -18.58
N SER A 621 -26.13 19.86 -17.72
CA SER A 621 -24.67 19.89 -17.61
C SER A 621 -23.95 18.79 -18.42
N THR A 622 -24.64 18.08 -19.30
CA THR A 622 -24.09 16.99 -20.11
C THR A 622 -24.18 17.30 -21.60
N ALA A 623 -23.10 17.06 -22.34
CA ALA A 623 -23.07 17.08 -23.80
C ALA A 623 -22.89 15.66 -24.34
N THR A 624 -23.89 15.19 -25.08
CA THR A 624 -24.02 13.82 -25.58
C THR A 624 -23.07 13.60 -26.75
N ASP A 625 -22.43 12.44 -26.78
CA ASP A 625 -21.62 12.02 -27.91
C ASP A 625 -22.50 11.44 -29.03
N ALA A 626 -22.72 12.25 -30.07
CA ALA A 626 -23.55 11.91 -31.23
C ALA A 626 -22.95 10.80 -32.12
N THR A 627 -21.70 10.37 -31.91
CA THR A 627 -21.14 9.21 -32.61
C THR A 627 -21.64 7.87 -32.08
N GLY A 628 -22.24 7.85 -30.88
CA GLY A 628 -22.64 6.62 -30.20
C GLY A 628 -21.49 5.87 -29.51
N ASN A 629 -20.25 6.41 -29.50
CA ASN A 629 -19.09 5.79 -28.85
C ASN A 629 -19.08 5.91 -27.31
N GLY A 630 -20.16 6.46 -26.72
CA GLY A 630 -20.34 6.59 -25.27
C GLY A 630 -19.44 7.66 -24.63
N ARG A 631 -18.94 8.64 -25.40
CA ARG A 631 -17.98 9.64 -24.91
C ARG A 631 -18.62 10.90 -24.30
N THR A 632 -19.76 10.79 -23.63
CA THR A 632 -20.48 11.94 -23.03
C THR A 632 -19.57 12.86 -22.21
N ALA A 633 -19.62 14.16 -22.51
CA ALA A 633 -18.83 15.20 -21.86
C ALA A 633 -19.67 16.00 -20.84
N THR A 634 -19.00 16.70 -19.92
CA THR A 634 -19.64 17.39 -18.80
C THR A 634 -19.30 18.89 -18.81
N LEU A 635 -20.32 19.73 -18.90
CA LEU A 635 -20.25 21.18 -18.71
C LEU A 635 -20.01 21.48 -17.22
N SER A 636 -19.00 22.30 -16.93
CA SER A 636 -18.48 22.58 -15.59
C SER A 636 -18.29 24.08 -15.38
N GLY A 637 -18.23 24.50 -14.10
CA GLY A 637 -17.86 25.87 -13.71
C GLY A 637 -18.78 26.98 -14.25
N GLY A 638 -20.08 26.69 -14.42
CA GLY A 638 -21.05 27.65 -14.94
C GLY A 638 -21.13 27.74 -16.47
N ALA A 639 -20.57 26.77 -17.21
CA ALA A 639 -20.81 26.65 -18.65
C ALA A 639 -22.32 26.48 -18.94
N GLY A 640 -22.85 27.34 -19.81
CA GLY A 640 -24.27 27.42 -20.15
C GLY A 640 -24.58 26.93 -21.57
N ARG A 641 -25.82 27.14 -22.00
CA ARG A 641 -26.27 26.95 -23.40
C ARG A 641 -26.61 28.31 -24.02
N THR A 642 -26.39 28.44 -25.32
CA THR A 642 -26.72 29.63 -26.11
C THR A 642 -27.08 29.22 -27.54
N THR A 643 -27.60 30.15 -28.35
CA THR A 643 -27.85 29.89 -29.77
C THR A 643 -26.54 29.64 -30.52
N GLY A 644 -26.46 28.50 -31.21
CA GLY A 644 -25.28 28.07 -31.94
C GLY A 644 -25.11 28.73 -33.31
N ARG A 645 -24.11 28.24 -34.05
CA ARG A 645 -23.99 28.36 -35.50
C ARG A 645 -25.07 27.52 -36.19
N THR A 646 -25.41 26.39 -35.58
CA THR A 646 -26.55 25.50 -35.87
C THR A 646 -27.14 25.07 -34.52
N GLY A 647 -28.47 25.13 -34.36
CA GLY A 647 -29.11 24.71 -33.11
C GLY A 647 -28.57 25.43 -31.85
N ASN A 648 -28.05 24.68 -30.88
CA ASN A 648 -27.48 25.24 -29.64
C ASN A 648 -25.97 25.00 -29.51
N ALA A 649 -25.30 25.93 -28.84
CA ALA A 649 -23.87 25.89 -28.51
C ALA A 649 -23.65 25.90 -26.98
N VAL A 650 -22.47 25.45 -26.54
CA VAL A 650 -22.01 25.70 -25.16
C VAL A 650 -21.49 27.13 -25.03
N LEU A 651 -21.93 27.84 -23.99
CA LEU A 651 -21.46 29.19 -23.64
C LEU A 651 -20.43 29.12 -22.51
N LEU A 652 -19.26 29.71 -22.76
CA LEU A 652 -18.12 29.75 -21.84
C LEU A 652 -17.88 31.20 -21.42
N ASN A 653 -17.79 31.43 -20.10
CA ASN A 653 -17.85 32.74 -19.46
C ASN A 653 -16.50 33.45 -19.25
N GLY A 654 -15.37 32.87 -19.68
CA GLY A 654 -14.04 33.45 -19.50
C GLY A 654 -13.46 33.41 -18.07
N THR A 655 -14.17 32.82 -17.09
CA THR A 655 -13.70 32.81 -15.69
C THR A 655 -13.54 31.41 -15.11
N THR A 656 -14.56 30.55 -15.26
CA THR A 656 -14.56 29.17 -14.71
C THR A 656 -15.22 28.15 -15.64
N ALA A 657 -16.02 28.59 -16.60
CA ALA A 657 -16.79 27.72 -17.48
C ALA A 657 -15.88 26.92 -18.42
N HIS A 658 -16.05 25.61 -18.44
CA HIS A 658 -15.34 24.71 -19.34
C HIS A 658 -16.15 23.43 -19.57
N VAL A 659 -15.82 22.68 -20.62
CA VAL A 659 -16.34 21.32 -20.83
C VAL A 659 -15.23 20.32 -20.52
N SER A 660 -15.54 19.26 -19.78
CA SER A 660 -14.64 18.13 -19.53
C SER A 660 -15.05 16.93 -20.37
N LEU A 661 -14.14 16.45 -21.22
CA LEU A 661 -14.31 15.24 -22.02
C LEU A 661 -13.77 14.01 -21.27
N PRO A 662 -14.23 12.79 -21.59
CA PRO A 662 -13.76 11.57 -20.94
C PRO A 662 -12.24 11.34 -21.02
N THR A 663 -11.74 10.55 -20.08
CA THR A 663 -10.35 10.07 -20.03
C THR A 663 -9.95 9.36 -21.33
N GLY A 664 -8.73 9.60 -21.81
CA GLY A 664 -8.13 8.90 -22.94
C GLY A 664 -8.76 9.22 -24.30
N ILE A 665 -9.30 10.42 -24.50
CA ILE A 665 -10.04 10.79 -25.72
C ILE A 665 -9.29 10.47 -27.02
N LEU A 666 -7.96 10.69 -27.07
CA LEU A 666 -7.07 10.33 -28.19
C LEU A 666 -5.99 9.30 -27.79
N ALA A 667 -6.20 8.52 -26.73
CA ALA A 667 -5.22 7.56 -26.24
C ALA A 667 -4.88 6.50 -27.29
N GLY A 668 -3.59 6.38 -27.64
CA GLY A 668 -3.10 5.47 -28.67
C GLY A 668 -3.25 5.96 -30.12
N ALA A 669 -3.80 7.16 -30.37
CA ALA A 669 -3.92 7.69 -31.73
C ALA A 669 -2.56 8.07 -32.34
N ALA A 670 -2.26 7.55 -33.54
CA ALA A 670 -1.04 7.88 -34.30
C ALA A 670 -1.22 9.09 -35.24
N ALA A 671 -2.47 9.45 -35.52
CA ALA A 671 -2.92 10.61 -36.28
C ALA A 671 -4.22 11.14 -35.63
N PHE A 672 -4.59 12.38 -35.88
CA PHE A 672 -5.86 12.91 -35.37
C PHE A 672 -6.40 14.07 -36.21
N SER A 673 -7.66 14.41 -35.97
CA SER A 673 -8.22 15.75 -36.26
C SER A 673 -9.10 16.22 -35.11
N VAL A 674 -9.04 17.51 -34.78
CA VAL A 674 -10.04 18.19 -33.96
C VAL A 674 -10.58 19.36 -34.77
N ALA A 675 -11.90 19.45 -34.91
CA ALA A 675 -12.60 20.52 -35.60
C ALA A 675 -13.74 21.05 -34.73
N ALA A 676 -14.02 22.35 -34.77
CA ALA A 676 -15.15 22.96 -34.08
C ALA A 676 -15.53 24.30 -34.71
N TRP A 677 -16.77 24.73 -34.50
CA TRP A 677 -17.20 26.11 -34.68
C TRP A 677 -17.02 26.89 -33.37
N VAL A 678 -16.46 28.10 -33.44
CA VAL A 678 -16.26 28.97 -32.28
C VAL A 678 -16.63 30.42 -32.61
N ARG A 679 -17.33 31.09 -31.71
CA ARG A 679 -17.52 32.56 -31.71
C ARG A 679 -16.87 33.11 -30.44
N LEU A 680 -15.73 33.77 -30.59
CA LEU A 680 -14.99 34.34 -29.47
C LEU A 680 -15.62 35.67 -29.04
N ASP A 681 -15.98 35.80 -27.76
CA ASP A 681 -16.47 37.05 -27.20
C ASP A 681 -15.29 37.95 -26.78
N THR A 682 -14.19 37.36 -26.31
CA THR A 682 -12.89 38.04 -26.15
C THR A 682 -11.73 37.16 -26.62
N VAL A 683 -10.63 37.79 -27.05
CA VAL A 683 -9.44 37.09 -27.56
C VAL A 683 -8.28 37.25 -26.57
N ALA A 684 -8.45 36.66 -25.39
CA ALA A 684 -7.44 36.65 -24.34
C ALA A 684 -6.23 35.76 -24.72
N THR A 685 -5.02 36.26 -24.46
CA THR A 685 -3.78 35.51 -24.69
C THR A 685 -3.77 34.23 -23.85
N TRP A 686 -3.41 33.11 -24.47
CA TRP A 686 -3.39 31.75 -23.91
C TRP A 686 -4.74 31.13 -23.53
N ALA A 687 -5.88 31.78 -23.77
CA ALA A 687 -7.17 31.12 -23.66
C ALA A 687 -7.24 29.92 -24.62
N ARG A 688 -7.54 28.73 -24.10
CA ARG A 688 -7.51 27.47 -24.85
C ARG A 688 -8.89 27.16 -25.43
N LEU A 689 -8.95 26.90 -26.73
CA LEU A 689 -10.14 26.33 -27.36
C LEU A 689 -10.30 24.89 -26.90
N PHE A 690 -9.27 24.07 -27.09
CA PHE A 690 -9.13 22.77 -26.44
C PHE A 690 -7.74 22.63 -25.81
N ASP A 691 -7.66 21.82 -24.75
CA ASP A 691 -6.41 21.39 -24.11
C ASP A 691 -6.60 19.96 -23.57
N PHE A 692 -5.90 18.99 -24.16
CA PHE A 692 -5.99 17.56 -23.84
C PHE A 692 -4.65 17.07 -23.30
N GLY A 693 -4.61 16.57 -22.07
CA GLY A 693 -3.35 16.17 -21.42
C GLY A 693 -3.51 15.43 -20.11
N ALA A 694 -2.40 15.30 -19.40
CA ALA A 694 -2.32 14.76 -18.04
C ALA A 694 -1.73 15.77 -17.03
N GLY A 695 -1.75 17.07 -17.39
CA GLY A 695 -1.08 18.16 -16.70
C GLY A 695 0.06 18.78 -17.52
N THR A 696 0.80 19.72 -16.92
CA THR A 696 1.80 20.56 -17.61
C THR A 696 3.06 19.84 -18.11
N GLY A 697 3.18 18.52 -17.87
CA GLY A 697 4.26 17.69 -18.43
C GLY A 697 3.93 17.09 -19.80
N ALA A 698 2.66 16.80 -20.11
CA ALA A 698 2.25 16.18 -21.37
C ALA A 698 0.83 16.63 -21.77
N TYR A 699 0.73 17.32 -22.91
CA TYR A 699 -0.52 17.92 -23.40
C TYR A 699 -0.48 18.23 -24.90
N MET A 700 -1.65 18.50 -25.47
CA MET A 700 -1.86 19.14 -26.76
C MET A 700 -2.97 20.19 -26.66
N PHE A 701 -2.79 21.37 -27.27
CA PHE A 701 -3.78 22.45 -27.21
C PHE A 701 -3.96 23.16 -28.55
N LEU A 702 -5.07 23.88 -28.68
CA LEU A 702 -5.24 24.99 -29.62
C LEU A 702 -5.62 26.25 -28.83
N THR A 703 -4.92 27.37 -29.06
CA THR A 703 -5.28 28.69 -28.52
C THR A 703 -5.63 29.66 -29.65
N ALA A 704 -6.63 30.51 -29.40
CA ALA A 704 -7.03 31.58 -30.32
C ALA A 704 -5.95 32.66 -30.49
N ARG A 705 -5.12 32.88 -29.46
CA ARG A 705 -4.04 33.86 -29.42
C ARG A 705 -2.93 33.42 -28.46
N SER A 706 -1.78 33.06 -29.00
CA SER A 706 -0.54 32.81 -28.28
C SER A 706 0.12 34.10 -27.81
N GLY A 707 1.17 34.00 -26.99
CA GLY A 707 2.03 35.13 -26.64
C GLY A 707 2.69 35.85 -27.82
N ALA A 708 2.72 35.23 -29.02
CA ALA A 708 3.18 35.87 -30.26
C ALA A 708 2.07 36.66 -30.99
N GLY A 709 0.84 36.69 -30.45
CA GLY A 709 -0.30 37.37 -31.08
C GLY A 709 -1.04 36.56 -32.16
N THR A 710 -0.66 35.29 -32.35
CA THR A 710 -1.16 34.39 -33.41
C THR A 710 -1.93 33.21 -32.83
N ALA A 711 -2.89 32.63 -33.57
CA ALA A 711 -3.48 31.36 -33.19
C ALA A 711 -2.41 30.25 -33.26
N ARG A 712 -2.39 29.36 -32.26
CA ARG A 712 -1.36 28.31 -32.15
C ARG A 712 -1.94 26.97 -31.74
N TYR A 713 -1.62 25.94 -32.51
CA TYR A 713 -1.64 24.55 -32.03
C TYR A 713 -0.26 24.20 -31.46
N ALA A 714 -0.21 23.44 -30.37
CA ALA A 714 1.03 22.82 -29.91
C ALA A 714 0.78 21.45 -29.27
N ILE A 715 1.80 20.59 -29.30
CA ILE A 715 1.85 19.31 -28.61
C ILE A 715 3.21 19.11 -27.93
N SER A 716 3.22 18.52 -26.73
CA SER A 716 4.43 18.22 -25.97
C SER A 716 4.25 17.00 -25.07
N SER A 717 5.30 16.21 -24.92
CA SER A 717 5.45 15.16 -23.90
C SER A 717 6.59 15.45 -22.91
N GLY A 718 7.04 16.71 -22.84
CA GLY A 718 8.14 17.18 -21.99
C GLY A 718 7.95 18.62 -21.48
N GLY A 719 6.70 19.06 -21.33
CA GLY A 719 6.33 20.43 -20.95
C GLY A 719 6.60 21.50 -22.00
N SER A 720 6.41 22.77 -21.63
CA SER A 720 6.40 23.92 -22.56
C SER A 720 7.70 24.16 -23.33
N GLY A 721 8.85 23.75 -22.77
CA GLY A 721 10.15 23.82 -23.43
C GLY A 721 10.31 22.83 -24.61
N ALA A 722 9.47 21.79 -24.68
CA ALA A 722 9.50 20.74 -25.70
C ALA A 722 8.32 20.81 -26.69
N GLU A 723 7.58 21.92 -26.71
CA GLU A 723 6.44 22.11 -27.62
C GLU A 723 6.83 22.08 -29.11
N GLN A 724 6.13 21.23 -29.86
CA GLN A 724 6.11 21.26 -31.31
C GLN A 724 4.83 21.99 -31.77
N ARG A 725 4.97 22.99 -32.64
CA ARG A 725 3.96 24.05 -32.83
C ARG A 725 3.50 24.19 -34.28
N ILE A 726 2.26 24.61 -34.49
CA ILE A 726 1.77 25.21 -35.73
C ILE A 726 1.29 26.62 -35.37
N ASP A 727 1.91 27.63 -35.96
CA ASP A 727 1.59 29.04 -35.75
C ASP A 727 0.88 29.62 -36.97
N ALA A 728 -0.35 30.11 -36.79
CA ALA A 728 -1.09 30.84 -37.82
C ALA A 728 -0.46 32.23 -38.08
N PRO A 729 -0.76 32.89 -39.21
CA PRO A 729 -0.31 34.26 -39.47
C PRO A 729 -0.99 35.33 -38.59
N ALA A 730 -2.12 35.01 -37.94
CA ALA A 730 -2.89 35.92 -37.10
C ALA A 730 -3.65 35.17 -35.98
N ALA A 731 -4.19 35.90 -35.00
CA ALA A 731 -5.15 35.36 -34.03
C ALA A 731 -6.50 35.05 -34.69
N LEU A 732 -7.31 34.19 -34.05
CA LEU A 732 -8.71 34.00 -34.46
C LEU A 732 -9.54 35.27 -34.19
N PRO A 733 -10.52 35.61 -35.05
CA PRO A 733 -11.31 36.84 -34.91
C PRO A 733 -12.33 36.75 -33.78
N ALA A 734 -12.69 37.91 -33.22
CA ALA A 734 -13.78 38.07 -32.26
C ALA A 734 -15.13 38.29 -32.97
N GLY A 735 -16.23 37.97 -32.28
CA GLY A 735 -17.59 38.34 -32.67
C GLY A 735 -18.22 37.53 -33.81
N SER A 736 -17.43 36.89 -34.67
CA SER A 736 -17.91 36.02 -35.76
C SER A 736 -17.72 34.54 -35.47
N TRP A 737 -18.68 33.72 -35.91
CA TRP A 737 -18.50 32.27 -35.97
C TRP A 737 -17.36 31.93 -36.93
N THR A 738 -16.40 31.15 -36.45
CA THR A 738 -15.20 30.71 -37.16
C THR A 738 -15.09 29.20 -37.05
N HIS A 739 -15.01 28.48 -38.17
CA HIS A 739 -14.68 27.06 -38.16
C HIS A 739 -13.16 26.92 -38.05
N VAL A 740 -12.68 26.11 -37.12
CA VAL A 740 -11.24 25.89 -36.93
C VAL A 740 -10.96 24.41 -36.78
N ALA A 741 -9.92 23.93 -37.47
CA ALA A 741 -9.53 22.53 -37.42
C ALA A 741 -8.01 22.37 -37.39
N VAL A 742 -7.54 21.41 -36.60
CA VAL A 742 -6.15 20.92 -36.62
C VAL A 742 -6.18 19.47 -37.10
N THR A 743 -5.34 19.14 -38.06
CA THR A 743 -5.08 17.75 -38.48
C THR A 743 -3.61 17.41 -38.28
N HIS A 744 -3.31 16.14 -37.98
CA HIS A 744 -1.93 15.65 -37.85
C HIS A 744 -1.84 14.19 -38.32
N ALA A 745 -0.99 13.91 -39.30
CA ALA A 745 -0.61 12.56 -39.71
C ALA A 745 0.87 12.47 -40.06
N GLY A 746 1.54 11.39 -39.63
CA GLY A 746 2.99 11.27 -39.78
C GLY A 746 3.72 12.38 -39.03
N ASN A 747 4.54 13.15 -39.75
CA ASN A 747 5.20 14.34 -39.23
C ASN A 747 4.50 15.65 -39.63
N LEU A 748 3.42 15.60 -40.42
CA LEU A 748 2.71 16.76 -40.93
C LEU A 748 1.52 17.09 -40.03
N GLY A 749 1.55 18.28 -39.43
CA GLY A 749 0.37 18.93 -38.88
C GLY A 749 -0.05 20.14 -39.69
N VAL A 750 -1.35 20.38 -39.78
CA VAL A 750 -1.94 21.50 -40.52
C VAL A 750 -3.06 22.15 -39.69
N LEU A 751 -3.08 23.48 -39.68
CA LEU A 751 -4.11 24.30 -39.04
C LEU A 751 -4.94 25.00 -40.13
N TYR A 752 -6.26 24.83 -40.04
CA TYR A 752 -7.26 25.38 -40.95
C TYR A 752 -8.17 26.36 -40.22
N VAL A 753 -8.55 27.44 -40.90
CA VAL A 753 -9.54 28.43 -40.43
C VAL A 753 -10.51 28.71 -41.59
N ASN A 754 -11.81 28.52 -41.35
CA ASN A 754 -12.87 28.58 -42.36
C ASN A 754 -12.52 27.78 -43.63
N GLY A 755 -12.03 26.55 -43.43
CA GLY A 755 -11.63 25.62 -44.49
C GLY A 755 -10.31 25.92 -45.20
N ALA A 756 -9.85 27.17 -45.18
CA ALA A 756 -8.55 27.54 -45.71
C ALA A 756 -7.44 27.02 -44.80
N GLU A 757 -6.42 26.39 -45.39
CA GLU A 757 -5.17 26.13 -44.67
C GLU A 757 -4.49 27.47 -44.37
N VAL A 758 -4.21 27.73 -43.09
CA VAL A 758 -3.52 28.96 -42.66
C VAL A 758 -2.08 28.72 -42.22
N ALA A 759 -1.73 27.49 -41.81
CA ALA A 759 -0.36 27.12 -41.44
C ALA A 759 -0.15 25.60 -41.45
N ARG A 760 1.11 25.18 -41.66
CA ARG A 760 1.57 23.79 -41.55
C ARG A 760 2.91 23.67 -40.83
N ASN A 761 3.17 22.51 -40.24
CA ASN A 761 4.49 22.10 -39.77
C ASN A 761 4.74 20.65 -40.18
N SER A 762 5.81 20.39 -40.94
CA SER A 762 6.22 19.06 -41.45
C SER A 762 7.20 18.31 -40.54
N ALA A 763 7.46 18.84 -39.34
CA ALA A 763 8.38 18.29 -38.33
C ALA A 763 7.70 17.99 -36.98
N LEU A 764 6.38 17.77 -36.95
CA LEU A 764 5.66 17.35 -35.74
C LEU A 764 5.82 15.85 -35.48
N THR A 765 6.87 15.47 -34.76
CA THR A 765 7.18 14.07 -34.43
C THR A 765 6.45 13.52 -33.18
N VAL A 766 5.98 14.38 -32.27
CA VAL A 766 5.21 13.97 -31.08
C VAL A 766 3.75 13.72 -31.48
N ARG A 767 3.25 12.50 -31.23
CA ARG A 767 1.88 12.08 -31.58
C ARG A 767 0.97 12.10 -30.35
N PRO A 768 -0.37 12.14 -30.49
CA PRO A 768 -1.29 12.02 -29.35
C PRO A 768 -1.06 10.75 -28.51
N SER A 769 -0.65 9.64 -29.13
CA SER A 769 -0.26 8.41 -28.42
C SER A 769 0.91 8.58 -27.45
N ALA A 770 1.78 9.58 -27.64
CA ALA A 770 2.88 9.89 -26.73
C ALA A 770 2.43 10.65 -25.47
N LEU A 771 1.18 11.13 -25.42
CA LEU A 771 0.57 11.76 -24.23
C LEU A 771 0.03 10.73 -23.23
N GLY A 772 0.03 9.45 -23.58
CA GLY A 772 -0.52 8.37 -22.76
C GLY A 772 -2.05 8.43 -22.64
N THR A 773 -2.57 8.02 -21.48
CA THR A 773 -4.00 8.11 -21.16
C THR A 773 -4.30 9.47 -20.52
N THR A 774 -4.73 10.44 -21.33
CA THR A 774 -4.99 11.81 -20.89
C THR A 774 -6.19 11.89 -19.93
N THR A 775 -6.02 12.51 -18.76
CA THR A 775 -7.04 12.62 -17.70
C THR A 775 -7.63 14.04 -17.57
N GLN A 776 -7.03 15.02 -18.22
CA GLN A 776 -7.42 16.44 -18.19
C GLN A 776 -7.69 16.88 -19.64
N ASN A 777 -8.89 16.54 -20.13
CA ASN A 777 -9.33 16.82 -21.49
C ASN A 777 -10.42 17.90 -21.48
N TRP A 778 -10.07 19.12 -21.85
CA TRP A 778 -10.95 20.28 -21.69
C TRP A 778 -11.20 21.07 -22.98
N ILE A 779 -12.37 21.71 -23.01
CA ILE A 779 -12.71 22.83 -23.89
C ILE A 779 -12.83 24.07 -23.01
N GLY A 780 -12.13 25.15 -23.35
CA GLY A 780 -12.20 26.42 -22.62
C GLY A 780 -11.28 26.60 -21.41
N ARG A 781 -10.39 25.64 -21.11
CA ARG A 781 -9.50 25.64 -19.93
C ARG A 781 -8.11 25.09 -20.29
N SER A 782 -7.05 25.53 -19.62
CA SER A 782 -5.69 25.00 -19.80
C SER A 782 -5.19 24.08 -18.67
N GLN A 783 -4.18 23.25 -18.95
CA GLN A 783 -3.34 22.61 -17.92
C GLN A 783 -2.61 23.65 -17.04
N TYR A 784 -2.31 24.84 -17.58
CA TYR A 784 -1.64 25.90 -16.85
C TYR A 784 -2.67 26.74 -16.07
N ALA A 785 -2.68 26.61 -14.74
CA ALA A 785 -3.65 27.28 -13.87
C ALA A 785 -3.59 28.82 -13.87
N GLY A 786 -2.53 29.41 -14.44
CA GLY A 786 -2.40 30.86 -14.64
C GLY A 786 -2.93 31.38 -15.98
N ASP A 787 -3.31 30.49 -16.91
CA ASP A 787 -3.90 30.89 -18.19
C ASP A 787 -5.40 31.21 -18.03
N PRO A 788 -5.94 32.17 -18.78
CA PRO A 788 -7.35 32.52 -18.71
C PRO A 788 -8.25 31.43 -19.31
N TYR A 789 -9.48 31.33 -18.79
CA TYR A 789 -10.54 30.54 -19.39
C TYR A 789 -11.04 31.22 -20.68
N LEU A 790 -11.65 30.44 -21.57
CA LEU A 790 -12.20 30.95 -22.82
C LEU A 790 -13.55 31.67 -22.59
N ALA A 791 -13.70 32.87 -23.17
CA ALA A 791 -14.96 33.58 -23.29
C ALA A 791 -15.48 33.42 -24.73
N ALA A 792 -16.39 32.48 -24.95
CA ALA A 792 -16.85 32.11 -26.29
C ALA A 792 -18.13 31.27 -26.28
N ALA A 793 -18.82 31.23 -27.41
CA ALA A 793 -19.70 30.12 -27.77
C ALA A 793 -18.92 29.08 -28.59
N VAL A 794 -19.10 27.78 -28.29
CA VAL A 794 -18.49 26.65 -29.04
C VAL A 794 -19.58 25.68 -29.48
N ASP A 795 -19.50 25.25 -30.74
CA ASP A 795 -20.51 24.46 -31.46
C ASP A 795 -19.81 23.36 -32.29
N ASP A 796 -20.53 22.27 -32.57
CA ASP A 796 -20.15 21.17 -33.46
C ASP A 796 -18.70 20.64 -33.27
N LEU A 797 -18.31 20.35 -32.03
CA LEU A 797 -16.98 19.82 -31.73
C LEU A 797 -16.86 18.36 -32.19
N ARG A 798 -15.89 18.10 -33.07
CA ARG A 798 -15.61 16.79 -33.66
C ARG A 798 -14.17 16.37 -33.42
N VAL A 799 -13.99 15.10 -33.01
CA VAL A 799 -12.69 14.49 -32.76
C VAL A 799 -12.55 13.22 -33.62
N TYR A 800 -11.42 13.07 -34.30
CA TYR A 800 -11.12 11.94 -35.19
C TYR A 800 -9.76 11.32 -34.86
N SER A 801 -9.62 10.00 -35.00
CA SER A 801 -8.36 9.25 -34.83
C SER A 801 -7.51 9.17 -36.12
N ARG A 802 -7.83 10.03 -37.08
CA ARG A 802 -7.17 10.19 -38.38
C ARG A 802 -7.09 11.66 -38.76
N ALA A 803 -6.15 12.02 -39.64
CA ALA A 803 -6.20 13.30 -40.33
C ALA A 803 -7.36 13.31 -41.34
N LEU A 804 -8.17 14.37 -41.32
CA LEU A 804 -9.12 14.70 -42.37
C LEU A 804 -8.38 15.39 -43.52
N SER A 805 -8.83 15.14 -44.74
CA SER A 805 -8.43 15.90 -45.92
C SER A 805 -9.09 17.29 -45.94
N ALA A 806 -8.53 18.22 -46.71
CA ALA A 806 -9.13 19.55 -46.89
C ALA A 806 -10.55 19.47 -47.49
N ALA A 807 -10.85 18.47 -48.32
CA ALA A 807 -12.18 18.24 -48.88
C ALA A 807 -13.19 17.77 -47.82
N GLU A 808 -12.77 16.92 -46.86
CA GLU A 808 -13.61 16.53 -45.73
C GLU A 808 -13.84 17.69 -44.76
N LEU A 809 -12.82 18.51 -44.49
CA LEU A 809 -12.96 19.74 -43.68
C LEU A 809 -13.85 20.79 -44.35
N ALA A 810 -13.96 20.80 -45.67
CA ALA A 810 -14.91 21.63 -46.41
C ALA A 810 -16.37 21.19 -46.20
N GLN A 811 -16.62 19.93 -45.84
CA GLN A 811 -17.96 19.39 -45.55
C GLN A 811 -18.41 19.59 -44.10
N LEU A 812 -17.55 20.16 -43.24
CA LEU A 812 -17.86 20.48 -41.83
C LEU A 812 -18.22 21.96 -41.59
N GLN A 813 -18.40 22.73 -42.68
CA GLN A 813 -18.75 24.16 -42.67
C GLN A 813 -20.20 24.41 -43.09
#